data_AF-A0A3S2Z669-F1
#
_entry.id   AF-A0A3S2Z669-F1
#
_cell.length_a   1.000
_cell.length_b   1.000
_cell.length_c   1.000
_cell.angle_alpha   90.00
_cell.angle_beta   90.00
_cell.angle_gamma   90.00
#
_symmetry.space_group_name_H-M   'P 1'
#
loop_
_entity.id
_entity.type
_entity.pdbx_description
1 polymer ?
#
loop_
_entity_poly.entity_id
_entity_poly.type
_entity_poly.pdbx_seq_one_letter_code
_entity_poly.pdbx_strand_id
1 'polypeptide(L)'
;MTVPSFLSKQTMFALVACILVLTGLGIGGNANAMTGAWSDTDHSSVRLVSAVTGTGDDGTVALGLEFQMKEGWKIYWRSPGDAGFPPKPDWAGSKNVASVDMQWPAPHRFEIFGLQTYGYSGEVIFPLQVSAVNPGEPIGLSGKVDYLVCSDICIPGEALVSIDVPAGPAKPSAKVHAIGKYASLVPGAPEAAGLTIERAAVSGTEDDLSLQVDLAGSEAMNSPDLFVEGPIGVFFGKPEVSLSDGGKLAHLTLKGGGAAPDALSRQALTLTVVDGQRSAEVTVTPTIGTGLFAGGGVSFSALLPVLLLALLGGLILNLMPCVLPVLSIKLLSVASHGGGEKRDVRRGFVAASLGILTMFLALAAVLIALKSAGETIGWGIQFQQPAFLAFMIVILTLFAANMWGLFEFSLPRFVADAGYSAGEHKGVLGHFLTGAFAAMLATPCSAPFLGTAVGFALSRGSFEILAVFAALGVGLAGPYLVVAAFPGLATSLPRPGAWMIKLKWVLGFALAGTAVWLAYVMSAIAGGETVAVVVALAVLAAVIPATKRLETSRLGRMAMPLSVFLGIAAVIAPVVRDSGPTAQKTAVDIGWAQFDTSAIARHVSEGKVVFVDVTADWCITCQFNKKRVLQAGAVSELLGADGMVAMRADWTRPNSAIADFLASFGRYGIPFNVVYGPGAEQGIPLPELLSESDVLAAVETAAQGSVLARR
;
A
#
# COMPACT_ATOMS: atom_id res chain seq x y z
N MET A 1 -33.68 -92.00 19.06
CA MET A 1 -33.64 -91.62 17.63
C MET A 1 -32.17 -91.39 17.28
N THR A 2 -31.42 -92.44 16.95
CA THR A 2 -31.11 -92.87 15.56
C THR A 2 -30.21 -91.87 14.80
N VAL A 3 -28.87 -92.01 15.00
CA VAL A 3 -27.75 -92.21 14.02
C VAL A 3 -28.17 -92.08 12.54
N PRO A 4 -27.38 -91.54 11.56
CA PRO A 4 -25.91 -91.68 11.34
C PRO A 4 -25.16 -90.38 10.91
N SER A 5 -23.86 -90.18 11.15
CA SER A 5 -22.62 -90.88 10.74
C SER A 5 -22.08 -90.51 9.35
N PHE A 6 -20.75 -90.47 9.26
CA PHE A 6 -19.89 -90.28 8.08
C PHE A 6 -19.65 -88.85 7.60
N LEU A 7 -18.49 -88.29 7.97
CA LEU A 7 -17.44 -87.93 7.01
C LEU A 7 -16.13 -87.62 7.74
N SER A 8 -15.32 -88.68 7.84
CA SER A 8 -13.86 -88.70 7.61
C SER A 8 -12.99 -87.58 8.22
N LYS A 9 -12.21 -87.97 9.24
CA LYS A 9 -11.01 -87.25 9.71
C LYS A 9 -9.93 -87.09 8.63
N GLN A 10 -10.02 -87.77 7.48
CA GLN A 10 -9.09 -87.57 6.35
C GLN A 10 -9.44 -86.34 5.50
N THR A 11 -10.71 -85.90 5.47
CA THR A 11 -11.13 -84.69 4.73
C THR A 11 -10.76 -83.40 5.47
N MET A 12 -10.65 -83.41 6.80
CA MET A 12 -10.26 -82.22 7.57
C MET A 12 -8.74 -81.97 7.51
N PHE A 13 -7.92 -83.01 7.42
CA PHE A 13 -6.47 -82.86 7.20
C PHE A 13 -6.13 -82.48 5.75
N ALA A 14 -6.91 -82.96 4.76
CA ALA A 14 -6.74 -82.56 3.36
C ALA A 14 -7.19 -81.12 3.08
N LEU A 15 -8.22 -80.60 3.78
CA LEU A 15 -8.68 -79.22 3.63
C LEU A 15 -7.72 -78.21 4.29
N VAL A 16 -7.12 -78.56 5.44
CA VAL A 16 -6.12 -77.71 6.09
C VAL A 16 -4.78 -77.76 5.33
N ALA A 17 -4.40 -78.91 4.74
CA ALA A 17 -3.22 -79.01 3.89
C ALA A 17 -3.38 -78.34 2.51
N CYS A 18 -4.58 -78.30 1.93
CA CYS A 18 -4.84 -77.52 0.69
C CYS A 18 -4.94 -76.01 0.95
N ILE A 19 -5.45 -75.57 2.10
CA ILE A 19 -5.49 -74.13 2.44
C ILE A 19 -4.10 -73.60 2.83
N LEU A 20 -3.19 -74.44 3.34
CA LEU A 20 -1.81 -74.06 3.65
C LEU A 20 -0.82 -74.18 2.47
N VAL A 21 -1.20 -74.81 1.36
CA VAL A 21 -0.31 -75.00 0.18
C VAL A 21 -0.78 -74.22 -1.07
N LEU A 22 -2.01 -73.69 -1.10
CA LEU A 22 -2.52 -72.89 -2.23
C LEU A 22 -2.70 -71.37 -1.97
N THR A 23 -2.32 -70.86 -0.79
CA THR A 23 -2.01 -69.42 -0.61
C THR A 23 -0.54 -69.21 -0.28
N GLY A 24 0.32 -70.07 -0.83
CA GLY A 24 1.71 -69.77 -1.07
C GLY A 24 1.86 -68.96 -2.36
N LEU A 25 2.74 -67.97 -2.31
CA LEU A 25 3.41 -67.34 -3.45
C LEU A 25 2.56 -66.38 -4.30
N GLY A 26 2.11 -65.32 -3.65
CA GLY A 26 1.87 -64.02 -4.25
C GLY A 26 2.79 -62.93 -3.69
N ILE A 27 4.02 -63.26 -3.26
CA ILE A 27 5.09 -62.24 -3.19
C ILE A 27 5.50 -61.97 -4.64
N GLY A 28 4.63 -61.25 -5.35
CA GLY A 28 5.03 -60.47 -6.50
C GLY A 28 5.90 -59.34 -5.98
N GLY A 29 7.15 -59.67 -5.66
CA GLY A 29 8.19 -58.67 -5.51
C GLY A 29 8.29 -57.94 -6.83
N ASN A 30 7.69 -56.76 -6.91
CA ASN A 30 8.13 -55.74 -7.85
C ASN A 30 9.54 -55.31 -7.42
N ALA A 31 10.52 -56.17 -7.65
CA ALA A 31 11.93 -56.00 -7.30
C ALA A 31 12.64 -54.87 -8.09
N ASN A 32 11.87 -53.99 -8.73
CA ASN A 32 12.36 -52.81 -9.45
C ASN A 32 11.85 -51.48 -8.87
N ALA A 33 10.97 -51.50 -7.87
CA ALA A 33 10.60 -50.28 -7.15
C ALA A 33 11.69 -49.97 -6.11
N MET A 34 12.81 -49.39 -6.57
CA MET A 34 13.86 -48.88 -5.69
C MET A 34 13.37 -47.60 -4.98
N THR A 35 12.37 -47.79 -4.13
CA THR A 35 11.62 -46.75 -3.43
C THR A 35 11.45 -47.18 -1.98
N GLY A 36 11.79 -46.30 -1.05
CA GLY A 36 11.45 -46.46 0.37
C GLY A 36 9.95 -46.34 0.62
N ALA A 37 9.55 -46.66 1.84
CA ALA A 37 8.17 -46.47 2.29
C ALA A 37 7.82 -44.98 2.37
N TRP A 38 6.55 -44.65 2.15
CA TRP A 38 6.03 -43.32 2.41
C TRP A 38 5.94 -43.06 3.92
N SER A 39 6.40 -41.89 4.33
CA SER A 39 6.10 -41.28 5.61
C SER A 39 5.03 -40.22 5.37
N ASP A 40 3.78 -40.59 5.65
CA ASP A 40 2.61 -39.75 5.42
C ASP A 40 2.32 -38.86 6.64
N THR A 41 1.97 -37.61 6.37
CA THR A 41 1.34 -36.67 7.31
C THR A 41 -0.01 -36.23 6.75
N ASP A 42 -0.74 -35.39 7.50
CA ASP A 42 -2.04 -34.90 7.07
C ASP A 42 -2.00 -34.09 5.76
N HIS A 43 -0.85 -33.53 5.39
CA HIS A 43 -0.72 -32.59 4.27
C HIS A 43 0.41 -32.92 3.29
N SER A 44 1.31 -33.85 3.61
CA SER A 44 2.41 -34.25 2.73
C SER A 44 2.88 -35.68 2.96
N SER A 45 3.47 -36.27 1.93
CA SER A 45 4.07 -37.60 1.96
C SER A 45 5.54 -37.49 1.56
N VAL A 46 6.44 -38.12 2.31
CA VAL A 46 7.89 -38.06 2.08
C VAL A 46 8.48 -39.46 1.98
N ARG A 47 9.38 -39.69 1.03
CA ARG A 47 10.14 -40.96 0.93
C ARG A 47 11.51 -40.77 0.27
N LEU A 48 12.36 -41.78 0.40
CA LEU A 48 13.57 -41.91 -0.39
C LEU A 48 13.33 -42.74 -1.65
N VAL A 49 13.99 -42.38 -2.75
CA VAL A 49 14.00 -43.12 -4.01
C VAL A 49 15.42 -43.26 -4.54
N SER A 50 15.72 -44.34 -5.26
CA SER A 50 17.03 -44.55 -5.88
C SER A 50 16.95 -44.46 -7.40
N ALA A 51 17.92 -43.83 -8.05
CA ALA A 51 18.07 -43.85 -9.50
C ALA A 51 18.60 -45.19 -10.03
N VAL A 52 19.19 -46.02 -9.16
CA VAL A 52 19.86 -47.28 -9.52
C VAL A 52 19.39 -48.46 -8.66
N THR A 53 19.54 -49.67 -9.19
CA THR A 53 19.13 -50.91 -8.50
C THR A 53 20.23 -51.53 -7.61
N GLY A 54 21.44 -51.00 -7.67
CA GLY A 54 22.59 -51.47 -6.89
C GLY A 54 23.64 -50.38 -6.74
N THR A 55 24.56 -50.54 -5.79
CA THR A 55 25.52 -49.49 -5.42
C THR A 55 26.62 -49.25 -6.45
N GLY A 56 26.92 -50.24 -7.30
CA GLY A 56 28.02 -50.15 -8.27
C GLY A 56 29.40 -49.97 -7.61
N ASP A 57 30.42 -49.74 -8.45
CA ASP A 57 31.81 -49.64 -8.00
C ASP A 57 32.32 -48.18 -7.93
N ASP A 58 31.52 -47.22 -8.42
CA ASP A 58 31.89 -45.80 -8.54
C ASP A 58 31.92 -45.05 -7.18
N GLY A 59 31.47 -45.71 -6.11
CA GLY A 59 31.48 -45.17 -4.74
C GLY A 59 30.47 -44.05 -4.47
N THR A 60 29.68 -43.64 -5.47
CA THR A 60 28.61 -42.65 -5.32
C THR A 60 27.30 -43.18 -5.89
N VAL A 61 26.20 -43.01 -5.16
CA VAL A 61 24.87 -43.47 -5.55
C VAL A 61 23.92 -42.28 -5.61
N ALA A 62 23.27 -42.12 -6.76
CA ALA A 62 22.25 -41.09 -6.97
C ALA A 62 20.91 -41.56 -6.38
N LEU A 63 20.46 -40.87 -5.34
CA LEU A 63 19.15 -41.03 -4.71
C LEU A 63 18.32 -39.75 -4.87
N GLY A 64 17.11 -39.76 -4.35
CA GLY A 64 16.25 -38.59 -4.27
C GLY A 64 15.37 -38.62 -3.03
N LEU A 65 15.15 -37.46 -2.43
CA LEU A 65 14.15 -37.25 -1.38
C LEU A 65 12.87 -36.71 -2.04
N GLU A 66 11.88 -37.57 -2.19
CA GLU A 66 10.61 -37.27 -2.87
C GLU A 66 9.59 -36.76 -1.86
N PHE A 67 9.08 -35.55 -2.11
CA PHE A 67 7.96 -34.94 -1.42
C PHE A 67 6.74 -34.87 -2.34
N GLN A 68 5.58 -35.24 -1.81
CA GLN A 68 4.28 -34.96 -2.40
C GLN A 68 3.45 -34.15 -1.40
N MET A 69 2.84 -33.05 -1.86
CA MET A 69 2.01 -32.18 -1.05
C MET A 69 0.58 -32.16 -1.61
N LYS A 70 -0.40 -32.01 -0.72
CA LYS A 70 -1.79 -31.76 -1.13
C LYS A 70 -1.90 -30.43 -1.89
N GLU A 71 -2.97 -30.30 -2.68
CA GLU A 71 -3.26 -29.06 -3.42
C GLU A 71 -3.30 -27.85 -2.47
N GLY A 72 -2.67 -26.74 -2.89
CA GLY A 72 -2.53 -25.52 -2.09
C GLY A 72 -1.37 -25.52 -1.08
N TRP A 73 -0.87 -26.70 -0.68
CA TRP A 73 0.24 -26.85 0.28
C TRP A 73 1.61 -26.82 -0.38
N LYS A 74 2.59 -26.29 0.36
CA LYS A 74 3.92 -25.98 -0.12
C LYS A 74 4.98 -26.32 0.92
N ILE A 75 6.20 -26.58 0.48
CA ILE A 75 7.38 -26.70 1.35
C ILE A 75 8.45 -25.69 0.91
N TYR A 76 9.39 -25.40 1.80
CA TYR A 76 10.35 -24.32 1.58
C TYR A 76 11.63 -24.75 0.86
N TRP A 77 12.20 -23.78 0.14
CA TRP A 77 13.56 -23.85 -0.39
C TRP A 77 14.60 -23.61 0.71
N ARG A 78 15.88 -23.93 0.44
CA ARG A 78 17.00 -23.76 1.40
C ARG A 78 17.05 -22.39 2.05
N SER A 79 16.70 -21.35 1.29
CA SER A 79 16.48 -19.99 1.75
C SER A 79 14.99 -19.68 1.61
N PRO A 80 14.20 -19.74 2.70
CA PRO A 80 12.73 -19.76 2.65
C PRO A 80 12.08 -18.41 2.30
N GLY A 81 12.85 -17.31 2.26
CA GLY A 81 12.33 -15.95 2.13
C GLY A 81 12.07 -15.32 3.50
N ASP A 82 11.03 -14.49 3.60
CA ASP A 82 10.72 -13.68 4.80
C ASP A 82 10.27 -14.54 6.00
N ALA A 83 9.74 -15.74 5.75
CA ALA A 83 9.28 -16.66 6.78
C ALA A 83 9.37 -18.12 6.33
N GLY A 84 9.63 -19.01 7.28
CA GLY A 84 9.66 -20.46 7.10
C GLY A 84 11.00 -21.09 7.47
N PHE A 85 11.11 -22.41 7.33
CA PHE A 85 12.39 -23.11 7.40
C PHE A 85 12.44 -24.29 6.42
N PRO A 86 13.60 -24.57 5.81
CA PRO A 86 13.77 -25.61 4.80
C PRO A 86 13.69 -27.03 5.40
N PRO A 87 13.43 -28.06 4.58
CA PRO A 87 13.69 -29.45 4.93
C PRO A 87 15.13 -29.64 5.42
N LYS A 88 15.28 -30.20 6.63
CA LYS A 88 16.56 -30.51 7.26
C LYS A 88 16.63 -32.00 7.56
N PRO A 89 17.20 -32.80 6.65
CA PRO A 89 17.43 -34.20 6.92
C PRO A 89 18.64 -34.42 7.84
N ASP A 90 18.47 -35.26 8.84
CA ASP A 90 19.53 -35.83 9.67
C ASP A 90 19.75 -37.31 9.28
N TRP A 91 20.93 -37.61 8.76
CA TRP A 91 21.31 -38.93 8.23
C TRP A 91 22.08 -39.81 9.22
N ALA A 92 22.16 -39.44 10.51
CA ALA A 92 22.99 -40.12 11.51
C ALA A 92 22.73 -41.63 11.66
N GLY A 93 21.54 -42.12 11.29
CA GLY A 93 21.17 -43.54 11.33
C GLY A 93 21.65 -44.38 10.14
N SER A 94 22.36 -43.78 9.18
CA SER A 94 22.74 -44.43 7.93
C SER A 94 23.92 -45.39 8.07
N LYS A 95 24.00 -46.36 7.16
CA LYS A 95 25.05 -47.40 7.09
C LYS A 95 25.80 -47.30 5.78
N ASN A 96 27.13 -47.37 5.88
CA ASN A 96 28.04 -47.24 4.73
C ASN A 96 27.87 -45.90 3.97
N VAL A 97 27.55 -44.81 4.67
CA VAL A 97 27.39 -43.46 4.09
C VAL A 97 28.48 -42.54 4.63
N ALA A 98 29.31 -42.00 3.74
CA ALA A 98 30.36 -41.04 4.07
C ALA A 98 29.82 -39.60 4.07
N SER A 99 29.03 -39.26 3.05
CA SER A 99 28.40 -37.94 2.92
C SER A 99 27.14 -38.03 2.06
N VAL A 100 26.22 -37.09 2.28
CA VAL A 100 25.03 -36.91 1.45
C VAL A 100 24.98 -35.46 1.01
N ASP A 101 25.15 -35.22 -0.28
CA ASP A 101 24.97 -33.90 -0.87
C ASP A 101 23.54 -33.76 -1.41
N MET A 102 22.76 -32.85 -0.82
CA MET A 102 21.38 -32.59 -1.23
C MET A 102 21.32 -31.38 -2.15
N GLN A 103 20.90 -31.62 -3.37
CA GLN A 103 20.79 -30.61 -4.41
C GLN A 103 19.38 -30.00 -4.42
N TRP A 104 19.30 -28.71 -4.72
CA TRP A 104 18.07 -27.94 -4.66
C TRP A 104 17.63 -27.53 -6.06
N PRO A 105 16.52 -28.08 -6.59
CA PRO A 105 15.90 -27.58 -7.81
C PRO A 105 15.57 -26.09 -7.70
N ALA A 106 15.49 -25.39 -8.83
CA ALA A 106 15.12 -23.98 -8.88
C ALA A 106 13.78 -23.73 -8.15
N PRO A 107 13.73 -22.75 -7.22
CA PRO A 107 12.54 -22.52 -6.41
C PRO A 107 11.45 -21.77 -7.18
N HIS A 108 10.24 -21.84 -6.65
CA HIS A 108 9.14 -20.95 -7.03
C HIS A 108 8.90 -19.91 -5.94
N ARG A 109 8.55 -18.69 -6.36
CA ARG A 109 8.13 -17.61 -5.47
C ARG A 109 6.64 -17.72 -5.16
N PHE A 110 6.32 -17.60 -3.88
CA PHE A 110 4.96 -17.55 -3.37
C PHE A 110 4.78 -16.32 -2.48
N GLU A 111 3.56 -15.80 -2.45
CA GLU A 111 3.18 -14.73 -1.53
C GLU A 111 2.13 -15.27 -0.57
N ILE A 112 2.43 -15.20 0.72
CA ILE A 112 1.53 -15.66 1.79
C ILE A 112 1.53 -14.55 2.84
N PHE A 113 0.36 -13.99 3.18
CA PHE A 113 0.24 -12.89 4.15
C PHE A 113 1.06 -11.63 3.83
N GLY A 114 1.25 -11.34 2.53
CA GLY A 114 2.09 -10.23 2.07
C GLY A 114 3.60 -10.46 2.25
N LEU A 115 4.01 -11.64 2.73
CA LEU A 115 5.40 -12.07 2.87
C LEU A 115 5.82 -12.90 1.64
N GLN A 116 7.03 -12.65 1.15
CA GLN A 116 7.60 -13.38 0.01
C GLN A 116 8.30 -14.64 0.53
N THR A 117 7.82 -15.81 0.07
CA THR A 117 8.36 -17.11 0.47
C THR A 117 8.79 -17.92 -0.76
N TYR A 118 9.82 -18.73 -0.61
CA TYR A 118 10.43 -19.49 -1.70
C TYR A 118 10.34 -20.99 -1.42
N GLY A 119 9.91 -21.76 -2.42
CA GLY A 119 9.68 -23.18 -2.19
C GLY A 119 9.12 -23.94 -3.38
N TYR A 120 8.38 -25.00 -3.06
CA TYR A 120 7.83 -25.95 -4.01
C TYR A 120 6.38 -26.30 -3.65
N SER A 121 5.58 -26.64 -4.66
CA SER A 121 4.17 -27.02 -4.54
C SER A 121 3.88 -28.27 -5.38
N GLY A 122 2.93 -29.11 -4.96
CA GLY A 122 2.58 -30.34 -5.67
C GLY A 122 3.58 -31.47 -5.41
N GLU A 123 4.65 -31.55 -6.20
CA GLU A 123 5.69 -32.58 -6.07
C GLU A 123 7.08 -31.95 -6.22
N VAL A 124 8.04 -32.40 -5.42
CA VAL A 124 9.46 -32.11 -5.63
C VAL A 124 10.32 -33.29 -5.24
N ILE A 125 11.37 -33.57 -6.01
CA ILE A 125 12.42 -34.52 -5.63
C ILE A 125 13.72 -33.74 -5.46
N PHE A 126 14.29 -33.76 -4.26
CA PHE A 126 15.64 -33.25 -4.03
C PHE A 126 16.64 -34.33 -4.43
N PRO A 127 17.47 -34.14 -5.48
CA PRO A 127 18.50 -35.11 -5.84
C PRO A 127 19.53 -35.22 -4.72
N LEU A 128 19.91 -36.44 -4.39
CA LEU A 128 20.91 -36.74 -3.37
C LEU A 128 22.09 -37.46 -4.01
N GLN A 129 23.30 -36.97 -3.82
CA GLN A 129 24.53 -37.69 -4.13
C GLN A 129 25.06 -38.32 -2.85
N VAL A 130 24.97 -39.65 -2.74
CA VAL A 130 25.37 -40.40 -1.55
C VAL A 130 26.71 -41.07 -1.80
N SER A 131 27.74 -40.60 -1.10
CA SER A 131 29.08 -41.20 -1.16
C SER A 131 29.18 -42.34 -0.16
N ALA A 132 29.66 -43.50 -0.60
CA ALA A 132 29.87 -44.66 0.24
C ALA A 132 31.19 -44.56 1.03
N VAL A 133 31.23 -45.15 2.23
CA VAL A 133 32.51 -45.34 2.96
C VAL A 133 33.32 -46.45 2.30
N ASN A 134 32.66 -47.57 2.00
CA ASN A 134 33.17 -48.72 1.27
C ASN A 134 32.41 -48.85 -0.06
N PRO A 135 33.01 -48.42 -1.19
CA PRO A 135 32.44 -48.62 -2.52
C PRO A 135 32.14 -50.10 -2.82
N GLY A 136 31.06 -50.38 -3.56
CA GLY A 136 30.65 -51.75 -3.90
C GLY A 136 29.88 -52.51 -2.81
N GLU A 137 29.94 -52.08 -1.55
CA GLU A 137 29.11 -52.64 -0.47
C GLU A 137 27.69 -52.06 -0.47
N PRO A 138 26.70 -52.71 0.17
CA PRO A 138 25.35 -52.17 0.28
C PRO A 138 25.33 -50.83 1.04
N ILE A 139 24.42 -49.94 0.67
CA ILE A 139 24.19 -48.65 1.34
C ILE A 139 22.79 -48.66 1.97
N GLY A 140 22.71 -48.36 3.26
CA GLY A 140 21.43 -48.17 3.95
C GLY A 140 21.29 -46.70 4.35
N LEU A 141 20.56 -45.90 3.59
CA LEU A 141 20.32 -44.50 3.93
C LEU A 141 19.08 -44.42 4.83
N SER A 142 19.24 -43.87 6.03
CA SER A 142 18.15 -43.67 6.99
C SER A 142 18.26 -42.28 7.59
N GLY A 143 17.15 -41.54 7.62
CA GLY A 143 17.15 -40.21 8.18
C GLY A 143 15.82 -39.73 8.72
N LYS A 144 15.93 -38.76 9.64
CA LYS A 144 14.82 -37.98 10.16
C LYS A 144 14.80 -36.64 9.43
N VAL A 145 13.69 -36.31 8.79
CA VAL A 145 13.53 -35.07 8.01
C VAL A 145 12.55 -34.17 8.74
N ASP A 146 13.07 -33.09 9.30
CA ASP A 146 12.26 -32.02 9.86
C ASP A 146 11.98 -30.99 8.77
N TYR A 147 10.72 -30.63 8.55
CA TYR A 147 10.33 -29.68 7.51
C TYR A 147 9.10 -28.87 7.93
N LEU A 148 8.83 -27.80 7.21
CA LEU A 148 7.63 -26.98 7.39
C LEU A 148 6.76 -27.11 6.14
N VAL A 149 5.50 -27.49 6.31
CA VAL A 149 4.50 -27.53 5.23
C VAL A 149 3.50 -26.39 5.46
N CYS A 150 3.31 -25.53 4.46
CA CYS A 150 2.51 -24.32 4.61
C CYS A 150 1.46 -24.15 3.51
N SER A 151 0.27 -23.70 3.93
CA SER A 151 -0.81 -23.18 3.08
C SER A 151 -1.22 -21.80 3.63
N ASP A 152 -2.44 -21.66 4.15
CA ASP A 152 -2.87 -20.52 4.98
C ASP A 152 -2.44 -20.71 6.45
N ILE A 153 -1.88 -21.87 6.78
CA ILE A 153 -1.23 -22.14 8.06
C ILE A 153 0.05 -22.94 7.80
N CYS A 154 1.09 -22.70 8.59
CA CYS A 154 2.32 -23.46 8.52
C CYS A 154 2.39 -24.47 9.67
N ILE A 155 2.55 -25.76 9.34
CA ILE A 155 2.57 -26.87 10.30
C ILE A 155 3.93 -27.58 10.22
N PRO A 156 4.67 -27.73 11.34
CA PRO A 156 5.90 -28.50 11.34
C PRO A 156 5.60 -29.98 11.10
N GLY A 157 6.31 -30.57 10.14
CA GLY A 157 6.24 -31.99 9.81
C GLY A 157 7.55 -32.68 10.15
N GLU A 158 7.43 -33.95 10.55
CA GLU A 158 8.57 -34.84 10.78
C GLU A 158 8.34 -36.12 9.97
N ALA A 159 9.33 -36.53 9.20
CA ALA A 159 9.29 -37.76 8.42
C ALA A 159 10.48 -38.67 8.73
N LEU A 160 10.20 -39.95 8.97
CA LEU A 160 11.23 -40.98 9.09
C LEU A 160 11.32 -41.73 7.76
N VAL A 161 12.46 -41.61 7.09
CA VAL A 161 12.67 -42.18 5.75
C VAL A 161 13.85 -43.13 5.77
N SER A 162 13.73 -44.23 5.02
CA SER A 162 14.81 -45.20 4.84
C SER A 162 14.76 -45.86 3.48
N ILE A 163 15.93 -46.17 2.91
CA ILE A 163 16.09 -47.00 1.72
C ILE A 163 17.37 -47.82 1.82
N ASP A 164 17.30 -49.09 1.43
CA ASP A 164 18.45 -49.97 1.31
C ASP A 164 18.76 -50.19 -0.18
N VAL A 165 19.97 -49.84 -0.60
CA VAL A 165 20.49 -50.11 -1.94
C VAL A 165 21.46 -51.29 -1.84
N PRO A 166 21.15 -52.44 -2.46
CA PRO A 166 21.98 -53.63 -2.35
C PRO A 166 23.30 -53.47 -3.11
N ALA A 167 24.29 -54.28 -2.75
CA ALA A 167 25.48 -54.46 -3.57
C ALA A 167 25.12 -55.10 -4.92
N GLY A 168 25.78 -54.67 -5.98
CA GLY A 168 25.58 -55.19 -7.33
C GLY A 168 25.64 -54.12 -8.41
N PRO A 169 25.42 -54.50 -9.68
CA PRO A 169 25.53 -53.58 -10.80
C PRO A 169 24.49 -52.45 -10.71
N ALA A 170 24.94 -51.21 -10.83
CA ALA A 170 24.13 -49.99 -10.80
C ALA A 170 23.32 -49.82 -12.11
N LYS A 171 22.28 -50.64 -12.29
CA LYS A 171 21.36 -50.52 -13.42
C LYS A 171 20.30 -49.43 -13.14
N PRO A 172 19.83 -48.69 -14.16
CA PRO A 172 18.77 -47.70 -13.98
C PRO A 172 17.51 -48.29 -13.36
N SER A 173 16.97 -47.63 -12.35
CA SER A 173 15.69 -47.98 -11.71
C SER A 173 14.50 -47.31 -12.42
N ALA A 174 13.27 -47.65 -11.99
CA ALA A 174 12.07 -46.95 -12.45
C ALA A 174 12.04 -45.44 -12.10
N LYS A 175 12.85 -44.98 -11.14
CA LYS A 175 12.89 -43.59 -10.67
C LYS A 175 14.01 -42.75 -11.30
N VAL A 176 14.87 -43.34 -12.13
CA VAL A 176 15.99 -42.66 -12.80
C VAL A 176 15.54 -41.39 -13.55
N HIS A 177 14.43 -41.46 -14.29
CA HIS A 177 13.93 -40.33 -15.07
C HIS A 177 13.34 -39.22 -14.20
N ALA A 178 12.65 -39.59 -13.11
CA ALA A 178 12.07 -38.63 -12.18
C ALA A 178 13.18 -37.83 -11.45
N ILE A 179 14.20 -38.52 -10.94
CA ILE A 179 15.37 -37.89 -10.32
C ILE A 179 16.11 -37.04 -11.36
N GLY A 180 16.33 -37.56 -12.57
CA GLY A 180 16.99 -36.82 -13.66
C GLY A 180 16.26 -35.53 -14.05
N LYS A 181 14.92 -35.53 -14.06
CA LYS A 181 14.11 -34.32 -14.30
C LYS A 181 14.42 -33.24 -13.27
N TYR A 182 14.34 -33.54 -11.97
CA TYR A 182 14.62 -32.53 -10.94
C TYR A 182 16.10 -32.16 -10.85
N ALA A 183 17.01 -33.07 -11.17
CA ALA A 183 18.44 -32.77 -11.31
C ALA A 183 18.71 -31.76 -12.43
N SER A 184 17.99 -31.83 -13.55
CA SER A 184 18.10 -30.82 -14.62
C SER A 184 17.54 -29.43 -14.26
N LEU A 185 16.75 -29.35 -13.18
CA LEU A 185 16.22 -28.09 -12.64
C LEU A 185 17.12 -27.49 -11.56
N VAL A 186 18.19 -28.18 -11.15
CA VAL A 186 19.16 -27.62 -10.20
C VAL A 186 19.91 -26.48 -10.90
N PRO A 187 19.93 -25.26 -10.33
CA PRO A 187 20.63 -24.13 -10.93
C PRO A 187 22.11 -24.45 -11.17
N GLY A 188 22.53 -24.32 -12.43
CA GLY A 188 23.91 -24.53 -12.85
C GLY A 188 24.69 -23.23 -12.99
N ALA A 189 25.87 -23.30 -13.62
CA ALA A 189 26.63 -22.10 -13.97
C ALA A 189 25.86 -21.24 -15.02
N PRO A 190 25.92 -19.90 -14.93
CA PRO A 190 25.21 -19.01 -15.86
C PRO A 190 25.48 -19.30 -17.33
N GLU A 191 26.73 -19.59 -17.68
CA GLU A 191 27.16 -19.83 -19.06
C GLU A 191 26.46 -21.06 -19.66
N ALA A 192 26.24 -22.10 -18.83
CA ALA A 192 25.54 -23.32 -19.23
C ALA A 192 24.03 -23.08 -19.45
N ALA A 193 23.45 -22.11 -18.73
CA ALA A 193 22.06 -21.70 -18.90
C ALA A 193 21.87 -20.66 -20.03
N GLY A 194 22.95 -20.20 -20.66
CA GLY A 194 22.92 -19.11 -21.63
C GLY A 194 22.55 -17.76 -21.00
N LEU A 195 22.84 -17.59 -19.71
CA LEU A 195 22.60 -16.37 -18.94
C LEU A 195 23.95 -15.79 -18.50
N THR A 196 24.05 -14.47 -18.42
CA THR A 196 25.27 -13.79 -17.96
C THR A 196 24.87 -12.60 -17.11
N ILE A 197 25.46 -12.48 -15.92
CA ILE A 197 25.27 -11.29 -15.08
C ILE A 197 26.32 -10.26 -15.51
N GLU A 198 25.89 -9.21 -16.19
CA GLU A 198 26.78 -8.14 -16.66
C GLU A 198 27.17 -7.21 -15.52
N ARG A 199 26.23 -6.96 -14.60
CA ARG A 199 26.42 -6.03 -13.50
C ARG A 199 25.51 -6.37 -12.32
N ALA A 200 26.05 -6.22 -11.11
CA ALA A 200 25.29 -6.22 -9.87
C ALA A 200 25.71 -5.01 -9.03
N ALA A 201 24.74 -4.22 -8.57
CA ALA A 201 25.01 -3.03 -7.77
C ALA A 201 23.96 -2.77 -6.70
N VAL A 202 24.41 -2.23 -5.57
CA VAL A 202 23.58 -1.86 -4.42
C VAL A 202 23.57 -0.35 -4.23
N SER A 203 22.42 0.21 -3.87
CA SER A 203 22.24 1.64 -3.58
C SER A 203 21.14 1.84 -2.53
N GLY A 204 21.01 3.05 -1.99
CA GLY A 204 19.96 3.40 -1.01
C GLY A 204 20.47 3.54 0.42
N THR A 205 19.62 3.23 1.39
CA THR A 205 19.93 3.25 2.84
C THR A 205 19.74 1.86 3.45
N GLU A 206 19.94 1.73 4.77
CA GLU A 206 19.76 0.45 5.48
C GLU A 206 18.30 -0.06 5.44
N ASP A 207 17.32 0.85 5.50
CA ASP A 207 15.88 0.53 5.49
C ASP A 207 15.23 0.63 4.09
N ASP A 208 15.89 1.25 3.10
CA ASP A 208 15.45 1.32 1.69
C ASP A 208 16.61 0.94 0.77
N LEU A 209 17.04 -0.31 0.90
CA LEU A 209 18.10 -0.89 0.10
C LEU A 209 17.55 -1.27 -1.29
N SER A 210 18.34 -1.03 -2.33
CA SER A 210 18.01 -1.42 -3.71
C SER A 210 19.17 -2.19 -4.33
N LEU A 211 18.92 -3.42 -4.77
CA LEU A 211 19.83 -4.22 -5.59
C LEU A 211 19.40 -4.15 -7.06
N GLN A 212 20.32 -3.78 -7.93
CA GLN A 212 20.15 -3.71 -9.38
C GLN A 212 21.03 -4.77 -10.04
N VAL A 213 20.44 -5.57 -10.91
CA VAL A 213 21.13 -6.64 -11.63
C VAL A 213 20.82 -6.55 -13.12
N ASP A 214 21.87 -6.45 -13.94
CA ASP A 214 21.79 -6.52 -15.39
C ASP A 214 22.11 -7.94 -15.84
N LEU A 215 21.17 -8.55 -16.55
CA LEU A 215 21.28 -9.90 -17.11
C LEU A 215 21.26 -9.83 -18.64
N ALA A 216 22.19 -10.56 -19.25
CA ALA A 216 22.19 -10.85 -20.68
C ALA A 216 21.86 -12.33 -20.92
N GLY A 217 20.96 -12.59 -21.86
CA GLY A 217 20.57 -13.92 -22.31
C GLY A 217 21.02 -14.16 -23.75
N SER A 218 21.50 -15.37 -24.06
CA SER A 218 21.77 -15.80 -25.43
C SER A 218 20.48 -15.86 -26.27
N GLU A 219 19.36 -16.17 -25.62
CA GLU A 219 17.99 -16.17 -26.15
C GLU A 219 17.11 -15.22 -25.34
N ALA A 220 15.99 -14.78 -25.94
CA ALA A 220 15.04 -13.90 -25.28
C ALA A 220 14.51 -14.51 -23.97
N MET A 221 14.50 -13.72 -22.91
CA MET A 221 13.91 -14.06 -21.62
C MET A 221 12.42 -13.74 -21.64
N ASN A 222 11.61 -14.56 -20.96
CA ASN A 222 10.16 -14.37 -20.90
C ASN A 222 9.75 -13.69 -19.58
N SER A 223 10.16 -14.27 -18.45
CA SER A 223 9.79 -13.80 -17.12
C SER A 223 10.88 -14.17 -16.12
N PRO A 224 12.06 -13.54 -16.20
CA PRO A 224 13.16 -13.85 -15.30
C PRO A 224 12.80 -13.42 -13.88
N ASP A 225 12.94 -14.33 -12.92
CA ASP A 225 12.90 -14.07 -11.49
C ASP A 225 14.31 -14.19 -10.91
N LEU A 226 14.55 -13.52 -9.79
CA LEU A 226 15.83 -13.48 -9.11
C LEU A 226 15.65 -13.71 -7.60
N PHE A 227 16.32 -14.74 -7.11
CA PHE A 227 16.40 -15.07 -5.69
C PHE A 227 17.79 -14.69 -5.18
N VAL A 228 17.84 -14.00 -4.05
CA VAL A 228 19.08 -13.45 -3.49
C VAL A 228 19.30 -14.07 -2.12
N GLU A 229 20.44 -14.73 -1.95
CA GLU A 229 20.92 -15.21 -0.66
C GLU A 229 22.07 -14.31 -0.20
N GLY A 230 21.96 -13.76 1.00
CA GLY A 230 22.89 -12.80 1.56
C GLY A 230 23.17 -13.03 3.04
N PRO A 231 23.89 -12.10 3.71
CA PRO A 231 24.11 -12.17 5.14
C PRO A 231 22.80 -12.14 5.94
N ILE A 232 22.86 -12.72 7.14
CA ILE A 232 21.74 -12.77 8.07
C ILE A 232 21.21 -11.35 8.33
N GLY A 233 19.90 -11.18 8.22
CA GLY A 233 19.20 -9.90 8.44
C GLY A 233 18.96 -9.09 7.17
N VAL A 234 19.60 -9.42 6.05
CA VAL A 234 19.35 -8.77 4.76
C VAL A 234 18.29 -9.53 3.98
N PHE A 235 17.30 -8.82 3.46
CA PHE A 235 16.24 -9.39 2.65
C PHE A 235 15.98 -8.54 1.40
N PHE A 236 15.51 -9.20 0.35
CA PHE A 236 15.09 -8.58 -0.90
C PHE A 236 13.74 -9.13 -1.33
N GLY A 237 12.83 -8.23 -1.71
CA GLY A 237 11.52 -8.55 -2.23
C GLY A 237 11.55 -8.97 -3.70
N LYS A 238 10.36 -9.02 -4.31
CA LYS A 238 10.17 -9.41 -5.70
C LYS A 238 10.89 -8.42 -6.65
N PRO A 239 11.62 -8.91 -7.68
CA PRO A 239 12.23 -8.04 -8.67
C PRO A 239 11.21 -7.34 -9.55
N GLU A 240 11.41 -6.04 -9.76
CA GLU A 240 10.86 -5.32 -10.90
C GLU A 240 11.75 -5.56 -12.11
N VAL A 241 11.17 -6.13 -13.17
CA VAL A 241 11.91 -6.58 -14.36
C VAL A 241 11.56 -5.68 -15.55
N SER A 242 12.57 -5.11 -16.18
CA SER A 242 12.44 -4.45 -17.48
C SER A 242 13.27 -5.16 -18.54
N LEU A 243 12.61 -5.68 -19.57
CA LEU A 243 13.23 -6.35 -20.70
C LEU A 243 13.53 -5.36 -21.84
N SER A 244 14.68 -5.50 -22.46
CA SER A 244 15.14 -4.71 -23.61
C SER A 244 15.87 -5.60 -24.62
N ASP A 245 16.24 -5.03 -25.78
CA ASP A 245 16.89 -5.75 -26.89
C ASP A 245 16.15 -7.04 -27.31
N GLY A 246 14.84 -6.93 -27.55
CA GLY A 246 14.00 -8.07 -27.93
C GLY A 246 13.90 -9.16 -26.85
N GLY A 247 14.14 -8.82 -25.59
CA GLY A 247 14.09 -9.74 -24.45
C GLY A 247 15.45 -10.34 -24.07
N LYS A 248 16.53 -10.02 -24.78
CA LYS A 248 17.87 -10.55 -24.48
C LYS A 248 18.57 -9.83 -23.34
N LEU A 249 18.17 -8.62 -23.00
CA LEU A 249 18.70 -7.89 -21.85
C LEU A 249 17.59 -7.68 -20.84
N ALA A 250 17.82 -8.05 -19.58
CA ALA A 250 16.91 -7.82 -18.47
C ALA A 250 17.59 -6.98 -17.40
N HIS A 251 16.96 -5.87 -17.02
CA HIS A 251 17.35 -5.09 -15.85
C HIS A 251 16.38 -5.40 -14.72
N LEU A 252 16.89 -5.91 -13.60
CA LEU A 252 16.12 -6.34 -12.44
C LEU A 252 16.46 -5.42 -11.27
N THR A 253 15.42 -4.83 -10.67
CA THR A 253 15.56 -4.01 -9.46
C THR A 253 14.80 -4.64 -8.31
N LEU A 254 15.49 -4.91 -7.21
CA LEU A 254 14.95 -5.54 -6.01
C LEU A 254 15.04 -4.56 -4.86
N LYS A 255 13.91 -4.30 -4.21
CA LYS A 255 13.84 -3.54 -2.97
C LYS A 255 14.08 -4.45 -1.78
N GLY A 256 14.79 -3.96 -0.78
CA GLY A 256 15.20 -4.73 0.39
C GLY A 256 15.53 -3.86 1.58
N GLY A 257 16.10 -4.47 2.61
CA GLY A 257 16.56 -3.77 3.81
C GLY A 257 17.46 -4.64 4.67
N GLY A 258 17.89 -4.09 5.81
CA GLY A 258 18.64 -4.79 6.85
C GLY A 258 20.16 -4.71 6.74
N ALA A 259 20.70 -3.99 5.76
CA ALA A 259 22.11 -3.59 5.74
C ALA A 259 22.35 -2.35 4.87
N ALA A 260 23.31 -1.52 5.28
CA ALA A 260 23.77 -0.39 4.47
C ALA A 260 24.47 -0.87 3.17
N PRO A 261 24.33 -0.15 2.03
CA PRO A 261 24.95 -0.54 0.77
C PRO A 261 26.47 -0.76 0.84
N ASP A 262 27.20 0.04 1.62
CA ASP A 262 28.66 -0.10 1.81
C ASP A 262 29.06 -1.35 2.60
N ALA A 263 28.18 -1.86 3.46
CA ALA A 263 28.39 -3.14 4.13
C ALA A 263 28.21 -4.29 3.13
N LEU A 264 27.17 -4.22 2.31
CA LEU A 264 26.84 -5.23 1.30
C LEU A 264 27.81 -5.28 0.13
N SER A 265 28.39 -4.15 -0.29
CA SER A 265 29.36 -4.13 -1.39
C SER A 265 30.68 -4.85 -1.10
N ARG A 266 30.90 -5.23 0.17
CA ARG A 266 32.05 -6.03 0.61
C ARG A 266 31.70 -7.48 0.91
N GLN A 267 30.46 -7.88 0.66
CA GLN A 267 29.98 -9.24 0.93
C GLN A 267 29.59 -9.94 -0.36
N ALA A 268 29.74 -11.26 -0.34
CA ALA A 268 29.31 -12.12 -1.44
C ALA A 268 27.81 -12.36 -1.32
N LEU A 269 27.08 -12.10 -2.40
CA LEU A 269 25.67 -12.45 -2.56
C LEU A 269 25.55 -13.60 -3.55
N THR A 270 24.77 -14.62 -3.21
CA THR A 270 24.44 -15.70 -4.15
C THR A 270 23.15 -15.32 -4.86
N LEU A 271 23.22 -15.25 -6.18
CA LEU A 271 22.13 -14.89 -7.07
C LEU A 271 21.68 -16.11 -7.84
N THR A 272 20.44 -16.54 -7.61
CA THR A 272 19.79 -17.61 -8.38
C THR A 272 18.77 -16.99 -9.33
N VAL A 273 19.09 -17.01 -10.62
CA VAL A 273 18.20 -16.54 -11.70
C VAL A 273 17.36 -17.70 -12.20
N VAL A 274 16.06 -17.48 -12.40
CA VAL A 274 15.14 -18.48 -12.95
C VAL A 274 14.31 -17.85 -14.07
N ASP A 275 14.39 -18.38 -15.28
CA ASP A 275 13.54 -17.98 -16.42
C ASP A 275 12.94 -19.24 -17.07
N GLY A 276 11.71 -19.57 -16.66
CA GLY A 276 10.99 -20.75 -17.13
C GLY A 276 11.67 -22.06 -16.70
N GLN A 277 12.36 -22.71 -17.64
CA GLN A 277 13.14 -23.94 -17.37
C GLN A 277 14.65 -23.69 -17.29
N ARG A 278 15.10 -22.47 -17.60
CA ARG A 278 16.50 -22.07 -17.45
C ARG A 278 16.70 -21.57 -16.04
N SER A 279 17.72 -22.06 -15.35
CA SER A 279 18.12 -21.52 -14.07
C SER A 279 19.63 -21.50 -13.95
N ALA A 280 20.13 -20.47 -13.28
CA ALA A 280 21.55 -20.26 -13.08
C ALA A 280 21.80 -19.72 -11.68
N GLU A 281 22.92 -20.10 -11.11
CA GLU A 281 23.38 -19.61 -9.82
C GLU A 281 24.79 -19.06 -9.93
N VAL A 282 25.01 -17.89 -9.36
CA VAL A 282 26.32 -17.26 -9.33
C VAL A 282 26.49 -16.44 -8.07
N THR A 283 27.71 -16.46 -7.54
CA THR A 283 28.08 -15.62 -6.40
C THR A 283 28.73 -14.35 -6.92
N VAL A 284 28.19 -13.19 -6.56
CA VAL A 284 28.69 -11.87 -6.96
C VAL A 284 28.95 -10.99 -5.75
N THR A 285 29.93 -10.10 -5.85
CA THR A 285 30.11 -9.00 -4.89
C THR A 285 29.54 -7.74 -5.52
N PRO A 286 28.42 -7.19 -5.01
CA PRO A 286 27.78 -6.06 -5.65
C PRO A 286 28.64 -4.80 -5.52
N THR A 287 28.58 -3.92 -6.53
CA THR A 287 29.27 -2.62 -6.49
C THR A 287 28.37 -1.55 -5.87
N ILE A 288 28.92 -0.51 -5.24
CA ILE A 288 28.11 0.63 -4.81
C ILE A 288 27.66 1.40 -6.05
N GLY A 289 26.36 1.42 -6.30
CA GLY A 289 25.76 2.27 -7.31
C GLY A 289 25.76 3.71 -6.82
N THR A 290 26.51 4.59 -7.47
CA THR A 290 26.22 6.03 -7.41
C THR A 290 24.82 6.20 -8.03
N GLY A 291 23.88 6.78 -7.28
CA GLY A 291 22.46 6.88 -7.63
C GLY A 291 22.16 7.70 -8.90
N LEU A 292 22.60 7.20 -10.06
CA LEU A 292 22.38 7.72 -11.40
C LEU A 292 21.82 6.65 -12.34
N PHE A 293 21.32 5.54 -11.79
CA PHE A 293 20.37 4.73 -12.53
C PHE A 293 19.02 5.45 -12.41
N ALA A 294 18.60 6.00 -13.55
CA ALA A 294 17.27 6.54 -13.77
C ALA A 294 16.25 5.60 -13.12
N GLY A 295 15.34 6.20 -12.35
CA GLY A 295 14.52 5.50 -11.38
C GLY A 295 13.88 4.22 -11.90
N GLY A 296 13.58 3.32 -10.95
CA GLY A 296 12.58 2.26 -11.16
C GLY A 296 11.44 2.88 -11.95
N GLY A 297 11.35 2.47 -13.20
CA GLY A 297 10.33 2.95 -14.11
C GLY A 297 9.03 2.37 -13.60
N VAL A 298 8.40 3.06 -12.64
CA VAL A 298 6.96 3.01 -12.51
C VAL A 298 6.47 3.17 -13.93
N SER A 299 5.85 2.11 -14.46
CA SER A 299 5.37 2.14 -15.83
C SER A 299 4.60 3.44 -15.97
N PHE A 300 4.97 4.28 -16.93
CA PHE A 300 4.33 5.59 -17.10
C PHE A 300 2.79 5.43 -17.11
N SER A 301 2.29 4.28 -17.57
CA SER A 301 0.89 3.84 -17.49
C SER A 301 0.28 3.81 -16.08
N ALA A 302 1.01 3.47 -15.02
CA ALA A 302 0.54 3.41 -13.64
C ALA A 302 0.62 4.77 -12.92
N LEU A 303 1.60 5.60 -13.26
CA LEU A 303 1.77 6.95 -12.68
C LEU A 303 0.90 8.01 -13.40
N LEU A 304 0.66 7.83 -14.70
CA LEU A 304 -0.10 8.78 -15.52
C LEU A 304 -1.52 9.05 -15.01
N PRO A 305 -2.33 8.07 -14.57
CA PRO A 305 -3.67 8.34 -14.05
C PRO A 305 -3.63 9.24 -12.81
N VAL A 306 -2.66 9.01 -11.92
CA VAL A 306 -2.48 9.81 -10.70
C VAL A 306 -2.02 11.22 -11.05
N LEU A 307 -1.08 11.37 -11.98
CA LEU A 307 -0.61 12.69 -12.44
C LEU A 307 -1.72 13.47 -13.16
N LEU A 308 -2.54 12.80 -13.97
CA LEU A 308 -3.70 13.41 -14.61
C LEU A 308 -4.76 13.84 -13.57
N LEU A 309 -5.02 13.01 -12.57
CA LEU A 309 -5.93 13.34 -11.48
C LEU A 309 -5.39 14.49 -10.62
N ALA A 310 -4.08 14.53 -10.36
CA ALA A 310 -3.40 15.62 -9.67
C ALA A 310 -3.46 16.92 -10.50
N LEU A 311 -3.21 16.86 -11.80
CA LEU A 311 -3.35 18.00 -12.71
C LEU A 311 -4.79 18.53 -12.72
N LEU A 312 -5.77 17.62 -12.81
CA LEU A 312 -7.19 17.95 -12.77
C LEU A 312 -7.59 18.53 -11.41
N GLY A 313 -7.07 17.96 -10.32
CA GLY A 313 -7.25 18.47 -8.95
C GLY A 313 -6.72 19.91 -8.83
N GLY A 314 -5.51 20.18 -9.32
CA GLY A 314 -4.93 21.52 -9.38
C GLY A 314 -5.78 22.49 -10.19
N LEU A 315 -6.33 22.04 -11.32
CA LEU A 315 -7.25 22.87 -12.12
C LEU A 315 -8.54 23.18 -11.35
N ILE A 316 -9.10 22.20 -10.64
CA ILE A 316 -10.29 22.37 -9.79
C ILE A 316 -10.04 23.38 -8.67
N LEU A 317 -8.81 23.48 -8.12
CA LEU A 317 -8.47 24.48 -7.09
C LEU A 317 -8.74 25.93 -7.55
N ASN A 318 -8.72 26.22 -8.85
CA ASN A 318 -9.06 27.55 -9.36
C ASN A 318 -10.55 27.90 -9.19
N LEU A 319 -11.43 26.90 -9.09
CA LEU A 319 -12.88 27.10 -8.87
C LEU A 319 -13.21 27.29 -7.38
N MET A 320 -12.24 27.06 -6.48
CA MET A 320 -12.47 27.22 -5.05
C MET A 320 -12.67 28.67 -4.65
N PRO A 321 -13.56 28.93 -3.68
CA PRO A 321 -14.02 30.27 -3.37
C PRO A 321 -12.92 31.23 -2.87
N CYS A 322 -11.80 30.70 -2.38
CA CYS A 322 -10.69 31.49 -1.83
C CYS A 322 -9.61 31.86 -2.86
N VAL A 323 -9.55 31.16 -4.00
CA VAL A 323 -8.55 31.42 -5.07
C VAL A 323 -9.07 32.47 -6.06
N LEU A 324 -10.39 32.44 -6.31
CA LEU A 324 -11.07 33.37 -7.20
C LEU A 324 -10.86 34.86 -6.88
N PRO A 325 -10.82 35.32 -5.61
CA PRO A 325 -10.54 36.72 -5.28
C PRO A 325 -9.16 37.18 -5.77
N VAL A 326 -8.12 36.36 -5.60
CA VAL A 326 -6.74 36.70 -6.01
C VAL A 326 -6.61 36.68 -7.54
N LEU A 327 -7.21 35.67 -8.19
CA LEU A 327 -7.25 35.55 -9.65
C LEU A 327 -7.96 36.76 -10.27
N SER A 328 -9.12 37.14 -9.74
CA SER A 328 -9.89 38.28 -10.25
C SER A 328 -9.11 39.59 -10.12
N ILE A 329 -8.47 39.88 -8.99
CA ILE A 329 -7.65 41.09 -8.83
C ILE A 329 -6.51 41.15 -9.86
N LYS A 330 -5.85 40.03 -10.15
CA LYS A 330 -4.78 39.96 -11.16
C LYS A 330 -5.31 40.16 -12.58
N LEU A 331 -6.46 39.57 -12.91
CA LEU A 331 -7.13 39.77 -14.20
C LEU A 331 -7.61 41.23 -14.36
N LEU A 332 -8.12 41.83 -13.30
CA LEU A 332 -8.51 43.25 -13.26
C LEU A 332 -7.30 44.19 -13.39
N SER A 333 -6.16 43.86 -12.79
CA SER A 333 -4.90 44.60 -12.97
C SER A 333 -4.43 44.55 -14.42
N VAL A 334 -4.65 43.48 -15.16
CA VAL A 334 -4.27 43.38 -16.58
C VAL A 334 -5.27 44.12 -17.46
N ALA A 335 -6.56 44.06 -17.13
CA ALA A 335 -7.61 44.80 -17.83
C ALA A 335 -7.52 46.32 -17.61
N SER A 336 -7.00 46.77 -16.45
CA SER A 336 -6.77 48.20 -16.16
C SER A 336 -5.50 48.75 -16.79
N HIS A 337 -4.54 47.90 -17.16
CA HIS A 337 -3.32 48.25 -17.90
C HIS A 337 -3.51 48.15 -19.43
N GLY A 338 -4.68 48.54 -19.93
CA GLY A 338 -5.09 48.43 -21.35
C GLY A 338 -4.11 49.09 -22.33
N GLY A 339 -3.03 48.38 -22.69
CA GLY A 339 -2.00 48.85 -23.63
C GLY A 339 -0.55 48.43 -23.34
N GLY A 340 -0.23 47.63 -22.31
CA GLY A 340 1.14 47.14 -22.13
C GLY A 340 1.64 46.25 -23.28
N GLU A 341 2.95 46.23 -23.56
CA GLU A 341 3.52 45.30 -24.55
C GLU A 341 3.12 43.86 -24.20
N LYS A 342 2.68 43.08 -25.20
CA LYS A 342 2.32 41.66 -25.05
C LYS A 342 3.41 40.84 -24.34
N ARG A 343 4.66 41.29 -24.46
CA ARG A 343 5.84 40.70 -23.83
C ARG A 343 5.83 40.86 -22.30
N ASP A 344 5.40 42.00 -21.78
CA ASP A 344 5.38 42.27 -20.34
C ASP A 344 4.24 41.54 -19.65
N VAL A 345 3.07 41.48 -20.31
CA VAL A 345 1.94 40.66 -19.85
C VAL A 345 2.37 39.19 -19.75
N ARG A 346 3.00 38.64 -20.81
CA ARG A 346 3.50 37.25 -20.80
C ARG A 346 4.50 37.01 -19.68
N ARG A 347 5.48 37.91 -19.51
CA ARG A 347 6.48 37.81 -18.43
C ARG A 347 5.85 37.82 -17.05
N GLY A 348 4.83 38.65 -16.83
CA GLY A 348 4.11 38.69 -15.55
C GLY A 348 3.33 37.40 -15.24
N PHE A 349 2.66 36.81 -16.23
CA PHE A 349 1.93 35.55 -16.01
C PHE A 349 2.87 34.33 -15.87
N VAL A 350 3.98 34.29 -16.61
CA VAL A 350 5.00 33.23 -16.43
C VAL A 350 5.65 33.34 -15.05
N ALA A 351 6.00 34.55 -14.62
CA ALA A 351 6.58 34.78 -13.29
C ALA A 351 5.62 34.33 -12.18
N ALA A 352 4.33 34.64 -12.30
CA ALA A 352 3.30 34.19 -11.38
C ALA A 352 3.17 32.67 -11.34
N SER A 353 3.18 32.03 -12.50
CA SER A 353 3.13 30.57 -12.62
C SER A 353 4.35 29.92 -11.98
N LEU A 354 5.54 30.50 -12.18
CA LEU A 354 6.77 30.05 -11.53
C LEU A 354 6.68 30.19 -10.01
N GLY A 355 6.11 31.29 -9.49
CA GLY A 355 5.87 31.48 -8.06
C GLY A 355 4.95 30.42 -7.46
N ILE A 356 3.89 30.05 -8.17
CA ILE A 356 2.99 28.95 -7.77
C ILE A 356 3.77 27.63 -7.72
N LEU A 357 4.49 27.29 -8.78
CA LEU A 357 5.27 26.04 -8.86
C LEU A 357 6.34 25.96 -7.77
N THR A 358 7.10 27.04 -7.54
CA THR A 358 8.11 27.08 -6.48
C THR A 358 7.49 26.87 -5.11
N MET A 359 6.30 27.42 -4.84
CA MET A 359 5.61 27.21 -3.56
C MET A 359 5.16 25.76 -3.37
N PHE A 360 4.59 25.12 -4.39
CA PHE A 360 4.19 23.70 -4.33
C PHE A 360 5.40 22.76 -4.18
N LEU A 361 6.49 23.05 -4.89
CA LEU A 361 7.73 22.28 -4.76
C LEU A 361 8.41 22.50 -3.39
N ALA A 362 8.34 23.71 -2.84
CA ALA A 362 8.82 23.98 -1.48
C ALA A 362 8.01 23.20 -0.44
N LEU A 363 6.68 23.14 -0.58
CA LEU A 363 5.82 22.31 0.27
C LEU A 363 6.18 20.82 0.14
N ALA A 364 6.38 20.32 -1.09
CA ALA A 364 6.82 18.96 -1.33
C ALA A 364 8.16 18.65 -0.66
N ALA A 365 9.14 19.55 -0.78
CA ALA A 365 10.46 19.40 -0.17
C ALA A 365 10.38 19.34 1.37
N VAL A 366 9.55 20.19 1.99
CA VAL A 366 9.32 20.15 3.44
C VAL A 366 8.68 18.83 3.86
N LEU A 367 7.69 18.33 3.11
CA LEU A 367 7.06 17.04 3.40
C LEU A 367 8.04 15.87 3.24
N ILE A 368 8.89 15.88 2.21
CA ILE A 368 9.94 14.88 2.01
C ILE A 368 10.95 14.90 3.16
N ALA A 369 11.38 16.10 3.58
CA ALA A 369 12.32 16.25 4.70
C ALA A 369 11.74 15.72 6.02
N LEU A 370 10.49 16.07 6.32
CA LEU A 370 9.80 15.58 7.52
C LEU A 370 9.56 14.06 7.45
N LYS A 371 9.20 13.52 6.28
CA LYS A 371 9.08 12.07 6.09
C LYS A 371 10.40 11.34 6.31
N SER A 372 11.52 11.90 5.83
CA SER A 372 12.85 11.33 6.07
C SER A 372 13.30 11.39 7.54
N ALA A 373 12.66 12.21 8.35
CA ALA A 373 12.91 12.31 9.79
C ALA A 373 12.08 11.29 10.63
N GLY A 374 11.23 10.48 10.01
CA GLY A 374 10.46 9.42 10.69
C GLY A 374 9.17 9.90 11.38
N GLU A 375 8.77 11.16 11.18
CA GLU A 375 7.52 11.69 11.75
C GLU A 375 6.30 11.23 10.94
N THR A 376 5.29 10.65 11.61
CA THR A 376 4.04 10.21 10.99
C THR A 376 3.13 11.41 10.70
N ILE A 377 3.29 12.00 9.51
CA ILE A 377 2.50 13.18 9.12
C ILE A 377 1.13 12.75 8.60
N GLY A 378 0.10 12.96 9.42
CA GLY A 378 -1.29 12.95 8.96
C GLY A 378 -1.62 14.19 8.14
N TRP A 379 -2.09 14.02 6.89
CA TRP A 379 -2.61 15.18 6.14
C TRP A 379 -3.94 15.64 6.76
N GLY A 380 -4.04 16.93 7.10
CA GLY A 380 -5.24 17.50 7.74
C GLY A 380 -5.13 17.76 9.24
N ILE A 381 -4.00 17.44 9.89
CA ILE A 381 -3.76 17.75 11.33
C ILE A 381 -3.96 19.24 11.66
N GLN A 382 -3.79 20.14 10.69
CA GLN A 382 -4.08 21.57 10.84
C GLN A 382 -5.53 21.84 11.29
N PHE A 383 -6.51 21.04 10.86
CA PHE A 383 -7.91 21.17 11.28
C PHE A 383 -8.17 20.73 12.71
N GLN A 384 -7.26 19.97 13.33
CA GLN A 384 -7.34 19.63 14.74
C GLN A 384 -6.84 20.78 15.64
N GLN A 385 -6.16 21.79 15.08
CA GLN A 385 -5.64 22.94 15.84
C GLN A 385 -6.65 24.10 15.88
N PRO A 386 -7.19 24.47 17.07
CA PRO A 386 -8.19 25.53 17.18
C PRO A 386 -7.68 26.90 16.72
N ALA A 387 -6.39 27.19 16.93
CA ALA A 387 -5.78 28.45 16.51
C ALA A 387 -5.77 28.62 14.99
N PHE A 388 -5.50 27.54 14.26
CA PHE A 388 -5.53 27.53 12.80
C PHE A 388 -6.95 27.74 12.27
N LEU A 389 -7.93 27.04 12.84
CA LEU A 389 -9.36 27.24 12.51
C LEU A 389 -9.82 28.67 12.78
N ALA A 390 -9.44 29.24 13.92
CA ALA A 390 -9.80 30.62 14.25
C ALA A 390 -9.22 31.63 13.25
N PHE A 391 -7.93 31.46 12.89
CA PHE A 391 -7.29 32.26 11.85
C PHE A 391 -8.03 32.15 10.50
N MET A 392 -8.43 30.94 10.10
CA MET A 392 -9.19 30.68 8.88
C MET A 392 -10.59 31.30 8.89
N ILE A 393 -11.32 31.22 10.00
CA ILE A 393 -12.64 31.83 10.13
C ILE A 393 -12.54 33.36 9.97
N VAL A 394 -11.56 33.98 10.62
CA VAL A 394 -11.35 35.44 10.54
C VAL A 394 -11.01 35.86 9.10
N ILE A 395 -10.03 35.21 8.47
CA ILE A 395 -9.59 35.61 7.12
C ILE A 395 -10.68 35.37 6.06
N LEU A 396 -11.41 34.25 6.11
CA LEU A 396 -12.50 33.98 5.17
C LEU A 396 -13.66 34.96 5.34
N THR A 397 -13.98 35.33 6.58
CA THR A 397 -15.00 36.34 6.88
C THR A 397 -14.59 37.71 6.32
N LEU A 398 -13.32 38.09 6.47
CA LEU A 398 -12.78 39.32 5.89
C LEU A 398 -12.82 39.30 4.35
N PHE A 399 -12.43 38.21 3.71
CA PHE A 399 -12.51 38.08 2.25
C PHE A 399 -13.96 38.09 1.74
N ALA A 400 -14.89 37.45 2.43
CA ALA A 400 -16.32 37.49 2.11
C ALA A 400 -16.85 38.94 2.17
N ALA A 401 -16.50 39.67 3.23
CA ALA A 401 -16.89 41.07 3.39
C ALA A 401 -16.26 41.99 2.35
N ASN A 402 -15.00 41.77 1.97
CA ASN A 402 -14.34 42.45 0.87
C ASN A 402 -15.04 42.18 -0.48
N MET A 403 -15.49 40.95 -0.73
CA MET A 403 -16.25 40.60 -1.95
C MET A 403 -17.63 41.28 -2.00
N TRP A 404 -18.33 41.44 -0.87
CA TRP A 404 -19.57 42.23 -0.79
C TRP A 404 -19.35 43.74 -0.90
N GLY A 405 -18.10 44.21 -0.95
CA GLY A 405 -17.77 45.63 -1.06
C GLY A 405 -17.99 46.42 0.23
N LEU A 406 -18.10 45.73 1.38
CA LEU A 406 -18.21 46.36 2.70
C LEU A 406 -16.96 47.19 3.03
N PHE A 407 -15.79 46.71 2.60
CA PHE A 407 -14.53 47.45 2.60
C PHE A 407 -13.67 47.01 1.41
N GLU A 408 -12.79 47.87 0.93
CA GLU A 408 -11.77 47.53 -0.05
C GLU A 408 -10.43 47.44 0.71
N PHE A 409 -9.77 46.28 0.64
CA PHE A 409 -8.42 46.12 1.19
C PHE A 409 -7.46 47.05 0.44
N SER A 410 -7.20 48.23 1.01
CA SER A 410 -5.99 48.98 0.70
C SER A 410 -4.86 48.32 1.47
N LEU A 411 -3.88 47.75 0.75
CA LEU A 411 -2.66 47.21 1.35
C LEU A 411 -2.10 48.20 2.38
N PRO A 412 -1.68 47.73 3.58
CA PRO A 412 -1.07 48.61 4.58
C PRO A 412 0.03 49.46 3.94
N ARG A 413 0.09 50.75 4.24
CA ARG A 413 1.03 51.69 3.59
C ARG A 413 2.47 51.19 3.61
N PHE A 414 2.92 50.41 4.59
CA PHE A 414 4.26 49.81 4.58
C PHE A 414 4.47 48.69 3.55
N VAL A 415 3.44 47.90 3.21
CA VAL A 415 3.49 46.88 2.14
C VAL A 415 3.28 47.55 0.78
N ALA A 416 2.41 48.57 0.74
CA ALA A 416 2.27 49.42 -0.43
C ALA A 416 3.58 50.18 -0.71
N ASP A 417 4.25 50.75 0.29
CA ASP A 417 5.51 51.51 0.20
C ASP A 417 6.73 50.60 0.05
N ALA A 418 6.73 49.37 0.57
CA ALA A 418 7.72 48.35 0.21
C ALA A 418 7.51 47.87 -1.24
N GLY A 419 6.25 47.83 -1.71
CA GLY A 419 5.89 47.60 -3.10
C GLY A 419 6.10 48.81 -4.03
N TYR A 420 6.09 50.03 -3.50
CA TYR A 420 6.28 51.31 -4.20
C TYR A 420 7.75 51.76 -4.19
N SER A 421 8.54 51.40 -3.18
CA SER A 421 10.01 51.51 -3.20
C SER A 421 10.65 50.38 -4.01
N ALA A 422 9.98 49.23 -4.13
CA ALA A 422 10.18 48.30 -5.25
C ALA A 422 9.47 48.76 -6.54
N GLY A 423 8.72 49.86 -6.50
CA GLY A 423 7.81 50.34 -7.54
C GLY A 423 8.45 51.16 -8.65
N GLU A 424 9.74 51.47 -8.57
CA GLU A 424 10.53 51.86 -9.75
C GLU A 424 10.97 50.64 -10.58
N HIS A 425 10.90 49.43 -10.02
CA HIS A 425 11.06 48.19 -10.77
C HIS A 425 9.72 47.46 -10.88
N LYS A 426 9.00 47.73 -11.98
CA LYS A 426 7.94 46.87 -12.56
C LYS A 426 8.49 45.47 -12.91
N GLY A 427 9.00 44.76 -11.92
CA GLY A 427 9.84 43.59 -12.08
C GLY A 427 9.05 42.28 -12.04
N VAL A 428 9.57 41.31 -12.79
CA VAL A 428 9.19 39.89 -12.76
C VAL A 428 9.01 39.36 -11.33
N LEU A 429 9.77 39.86 -10.35
CA LEU A 429 9.72 39.47 -8.94
C LEU A 429 8.37 39.76 -8.26
N GLY A 430 7.74 40.91 -8.51
CA GLY A 430 6.45 41.23 -7.88
C GLY A 430 5.34 40.28 -8.36
N HIS A 431 5.39 39.91 -9.64
CA HIS A 431 4.48 38.93 -10.21
C HIS A 431 4.71 37.51 -9.68
N PHE A 432 5.97 37.13 -9.44
CA PHE A 432 6.36 35.88 -8.81
C PHE A 432 5.83 35.78 -7.38
N LEU A 433 6.08 36.78 -6.54
CA LEU A 433 5.61 36.80 -5.16
C LEU A 433 4.08 36.74 -5.08
N THR A 434 3.38 37.47 -5.96
CA THR A 434 1.91 37.40 -6.04
C THR A 434 1.42 35.97 -6.33
N GLY A 435 2.14 35.22 -7.19
CA GLY A 435 1.84 33.82 -7.46
C GLY A 435 2.09 32.90 -6.26
N ALA A 436 3.22 33.08 -5.56
CA ALA A 436 3.53 32.32 -4.35
C ALA A 436 2.51 32.59 -3.22
N PHE A 437 2.12 33.85 -3.00
CA PHE A 437 1.07 34.22 -2.05
C PHE A 437 -0.30 33.62 -2.43
N ALA A 438 -0.64 33.61 -3.72
CA ALA A 438 -1.87 32.99 -4.19
C ALA A 438 -1.91 31.48 -3.88
N ALA A 439 -0.80 30.77 -4.14
CA ALA A 439 -0.67 29.35 -3.79
C ALA A 439 -0.77 29.11 -2.28
N MET A 440 -0.08 29.92 -1.47
CA MET A 440 -0.09 29.80 0.00
C MET A 440 -1.49 30.02 0.59
N LEU A 441 -2.26 30.99 0.08
CA LEU A 441 -3.65 31.23 0.50
C LEU A 441 -4.63 30.17 -0.02
N ALA A 442 -4.30 29.47 -1.11
CA ALA A 442 -5.12 28.40 -1.66
C ALA A 442 -5.05 27.10 -0.85
N THR A 443 -3.91 26.82 -0.20
CA THR A 443 -3.66 25.56 0.52
C THR A 443 -4.67 25.26 1.64
N PRO A 444 -5.03 26.21 2.53
CA PRO A 444 -5.93 25.91 3.67
C PRO A 444 -7.35 25.50 3.26
N CYS A 445 -7.90 26.15 2.24
CA CYS A 445 -9.26 25.90 1.76
C CYS A 445 -9.38 24.71 0.81
N SER A 446 -8.25 24.18 0.33
CA SER A 446 -8.19 23.03 -0.56
C SER A 446 -7.81 21.74 0.14
N ALA A 447 -7.34 21.82 1.38
CA ALA A 447 -6.91 20.69 2.19
C ALA A 447 -7.94 19.53 2.29
N PRO A 448 -9.27 19.75 2.41
CA PRO A 448 -10.26 18.66 2.42
C PRO A 448 -10.37 17.89 1.10
N PHE A 449 -10.04 18.53 -0.03
CA PHE A 449 -10.15 17.94 -1.36
C PHE A 449 -8.82 17.36 -1.85
N LEU A 450 -7.71 17.88 -1.36
CA LEU A 450 -6.36 17.40 -1.65
C LEU A 450 -5.96 16.18 -0.81
N GLY A 451 -6.72 15.86 0.24
CA GLY A 451 -6.31 14.85 1.23
C GLY A 451 -6.07 13.46 0.67
N THR A 452 -6.82 13.04 -0.34
CA THR A 452 -6.66 11.73 -0.99
C THR A 452 -5.41 11.70 -1.88
N ALA A 453 -5.22 12.74 -2.71
CA ALA A 453 -4.05 12.86 -3.57
C ALA A 453 -2.74 13.01 -2.77
N VAL A 454 -2.77 13.81 -1.69
CA VAL A 454 -1.61 14.01 -0.83
C VAL A 454 -1.37 12.80 0.07
N GLY A 455 -2.41 12.17 0.60
CA GLY A 455 -2.30 10.93 1.37
C GLY A 455 -1.68 9.80 0.55
N PHE A 456 -2.10 9.64 -0.72
CA PHE A 456 -1.46 8.72 -1.67
C PHE A 456 -0.02 9.10 -1.98
N ALA A 457 0.28 10.39 -2.17
CA ALA A 457 1.66 10.83 -2.40
C ALA A 457 2.55 10.49 -1.20
N LEU A 458 2.07 10.70 0.02
CA LEU A 458 2.81 10.42 1.26
C LEU A 458 3.04 8.92 1.49
N SER A 459 2.21 8.03 0.94
CA SER A 459 2.46 6.58 0.97
C SER A 459 3.46 6.11 -0.10
N ARG A 460 3.99 7.00 -0.94
CA ARG A 460 4.93 6.69 -2.04
C ARG A 460 6.32 7.30 -1.80
N GLY A 461 7.26 7.06 -2.73
CA GLY A 461 8.63 7.56 -2.65
C GLY A 461 8.73 9.09 -2.80
N SER A 462 9.92 9.63 -2.53
CA SER A 462 10.20 11.08 -2.58
C SER A 462 9.99 11.67 -3.99
N PHE A 463 10.24 10.87 -5.03
CA PHE A 463 10.06 11.30 -6.42
C PHE A 463 8.58 11.47 -6.78
N GLU A 464 7.73 10.55 -6.33
CA GLU A 464 6.28 10.59 -6.56
C GLU A 464 5.64 11.78 -5.84
N ILE A 465 6.08 12.08 -4.61
CA ILE A 465 5.64 13.28 -3.88
C ILE A 465 5.94 14.51 -4.71
N LEU A 466 7.17 14.64 -5.21
CA LEU A 466 7.58 15.78 -6.02
C LEU A 466 6.78 15.87 -7.34
N ALA A 467 6.55 14.73 -8.00
CA ALA A 467 5.79 14.68 -9.25
C ALA A 467 4.30 15.04 -9.06
N VAL A 468 3.65 14.55 -8.01
CA VAL A 468 2.24 14.86 -7.70
C VAL A 468 2.09 16.34 -7.32
N PHE A 469 2.96 16.89 -6.48
CA PHE A 469 2.92 18.31 -6.11
C PHE A 469 3.26 19.22 -7.30
N ALA A 470 4.16 18.81 -8.20
CA ALA A 470 4.42 19.50 -9.44
C ALA A 470 3.18 19.50 -10.34
N ALA A 471 2.52 18.36 -10.53
CA ALA A 471 1.28 18.26 -11.32
C ALA A 471 0.15 19.11 -10.75
N LEU A 472 -0.03 19.12 -9.42
CA LEU A 472 -0.96 20.01 -8.71
C LEU A 472 -0.64 21.49 -8.97
N GLY A 473 0.63 21.86 -8.84
CA GLY A 473 1.09 23.23 -9.10
C GLY A 473 0.88 23.66 -10.54
N VAL A 474 1.13 22.77 -11.52
CA VAL A 474 0.86 23.02 -12.95
C VAL A 474 -0.64 23.17 -13.18
N GLY A 475 -1.48 22.34 -12.56
CA GLY A 475 -2.93 22.46 -12.62
C GLY A 475 -3.43 23.80 -12.09
N LEU A 476 -2.93 24.24 -10.93
CA LEU A 476 -3.27 25.56 -10.37
C LEU A 476 -2.78 26.70 -11.25
N ALA A 477 -1.56 26.59 -11.79
CA ALA A 477 -0.98 27.57 -12.72
C ALA A 477 -1.64 27.54 -14.11
N GLY A 478 -2.46 26.54 -14.42
CA GLY A 478 -3.08 26.32 -15.74
C GLY A 478 -3.69 27.58 -16.36
N PRO A 479 -4.62 28.29 -15.68
CA PRO A 479 -5.20 29.53 -16.21
C PRO A 479 -4.16 30.62 -16.48
N TYR A 480 -3.10 30.72 -15.66
CA TYR A 480 -2.03 31.70 -15.83
C TYR A 480 -1.16 31.35 -17.04
N LEU A 481 -0.84 30.06 -17.22
CA LEU A 481 -0.07 29.55 -18.36
C LEU A 481 -0.84 29.71 -19.68
N VAL A 482 -2.16 29.48 -19.68
CA VAL A 482 -3.03 29.69 -20.85
C VAL A 482 -3.01 31.16 -21.28
N VAL A 483 -3.14 32.09 -20.33
CA VAL A 483 -3.06 33.53 -20.62
C VAL A 483 -1.64 33.95 -21.05
N ALA A 484 -0.60 33.33 -20.51
CA ALA A 484 0.77 33.56 -20.94
C ALA A 484 1.03 33.09 -22.39
N ALA A 485 0.46 31.94 -22.78
CA ALA A 485 0.57 31.39 -24.13
C ALA A 485 -0.24 32.22 -25.14
N PHE A 486 -1.46 32.61 -24.76
CA PHE A 486 -2.38 33.37 -25.60
C PHE A 486 -2.75 34.71 -24.94
N PRO A 487 -1.87 35.73 -24.99
CA PRO A 487 -2.13 37.03 -24.36
C PRO A 487 -3.34 37.76 -24.94
N GLY A 488 -3.80 37.40 -26.15
CA GLY A 488 -5.05 37.91 -26.73
C GLY A 488 -6.31 37.45 -25.99
N LEU A 489 -6.26 36.34 -25.24
CA LEU A 489 -7.38 35.84 -24.44
C LEU A 489 -7.69 36.79 -23.28
N ALA A 490 -6.67 37.42 -22.69
CA ALA A 490 -6.83 38.44 -21.65
C ALA A 490 -7.60 39.67 -22.16
N THR A 491 -7.46 40.02 -23.44
CA THR A 491 -8.20 41.12 -24.07
C THR A 491 -9.62 40.75 -24.52
N SER A 492 -9.96 39.45 -24.55
CA SER A 492 -11.30 38.95 -24.91
C SER A 492 -12.22 38.76 -23.70
N LEU A 493 -11.73 38.96 -22.47
CA LEU A 493 -12.59 38.86 -21.29
C LEU A 493 -13.67 39.97 -21.30
N PRO A 494 -14.90 39.65 -20.89
CA PRO A 494 -15.97 40.64 -20.79
C PRO A 494 -15.55 41.75 -19.83
N ARG A 495 -15.81 43.01 -20.22
CA ARG A 495 -15.49 44.17 -19.39
C ARG A 495 -16.15 44.03 -18.01
N PRO A 496 -15.46 44.39 -16.91
CA PRO A 496 -16.03 44.35 -15.58
C PRO A 496 -17.33 45.19 -15.53
N GLY A 497 -18.45 44.52 -15.26
CA GLY A 497 -19.80 45.11 -15.26
C GLY A 497 -20.73 44.39 -14.29
N ALA A 498 -22.04 44.41 -14.56
CA ALA A 498 -23.06 43.85 -13.66
C ALA A 498 -22.88 42.35 -13.35
N TRP A 499 -22.36 41.57 -14.31
CA TRP A 499 -22.09 40.14 -14.09
C TRP A 499 -21.02 39.90 -13.00
N MET A 500 -19.96 40.71 -12.99
CA MET A 500 -18.89 40.59 -11.99
C MET A 500 -19.39 40.94 -10.57
N ILE A 501 -20.37 41.84 -10.46
CA ILE A 501 -21.02 42.15 -9.18
C ILE A 501 -21.82 40.94 -8.69
N LYS A 502 -22.62 40.29 -9.55
CA LYS A 502 -23.34 39.06 -9.20
C LYS A 502 -22.38 37.93 -8.79
N LEU A 503 -21.28 37.76 -9.52
CA LEU A 503 -20.26 36.76 -9.20
C LEU A 503 -19.63 37.00 -7.82
N LYS A 504 -19.26 38.25 -7.51
CA LYS A 504 -18.72 38.63 -6.19
C LYS A 504 -19.71 38.32 -5.05
N TRP A 505 -20.99 38.58 -5.26
CA TRP A 505 -22.04 38.26 -4.28
C TRP A 505 -22.18 36.77 -4.02
N VAL A 506 -22.25 35.95 -5.09
CA VAL A 506 -22.32 34.48 -4.98
C VAL A 506 -21.08 33.93 -4.28
N LEU A 507 -19.89 34.42 -4.66
CA LEU A 507 -18.62 34.02 -4.07
C LEU A 507 -18.49 34.42 -2.60
N GLY A 508 -18.96 35.61 -2.24
CA GLY A 508 -19.00 36.08 -0.85
C GLY A 508 -19.89 35.19 0.03
N PHE A 509 -21.07 34.79 -0.46
CA PHE A 509 -21.92 33.82 0.24
C PHE A 509 -21.27 32.45 0.37
N ALA A 510 -20.59 31.95 -0.67
CA ALA A 510 -19.86 30.69 -0.60
C ALA A 510 -18.74 30.73 0.47
N LEU A 511 -17.95 31.80 0.50
CA LEU A 511 -16.91 32.02 1.51
C LEU A 511 -17.48 32.09 2.93
N ALA A 512 -18.58 32.81 3.13
CA ALA A 512 -19.27 32.89 4.41
C ALA A 512 -19.82 31.52 4.85
N GLY A 513 -20.37 30.73 3.91
CA GLY A 513 -20.80 29.35 4.16
C GLY A 513 -19.65 28.46 4.65
N THR A 514 -18.47 28.57 4.03
CA THR A 514 -17.26 27.86 4.49
C THR A 514 -16.83 28.32 5.88
N ALA A 515 -16.87 29.61 6.19
CA ALA A 515 -16.54 30.13 7.51
C ALA A 515 -17.50 29.61 8.61
N VAL A 516 -18.81 29.53 8.31
CA VAL A 516 -19.82 28.93 9.20
C VAL A 516 -19.56 27.44 9.40
N TRP A 517 -19.20 26.72 8.34
CA TRP A 517 -18.84 25.31 8.44
C TRP A 517 -17.58 25.09 9.30
N LEU A 518 -16.54 25.91 9.13
CA LEU A 518 -15.34 25.85 9.99
C LEU A 518 -15.66 26.19 11.45
N ALA A 519 -16.58 27.13 11.71
CA ALA A 519 -17.06 27.42 13.06
C ALA A 519 -17.77 26.21 13.68
N TYR A 520 -18.56 25.47 12.90
CA TYR A 520 -19.14 24.20 13.35
C TYR A 520 -18.07 23.15 13.69
N VAL A 521 -17.08 22.95 12.82
CA VAL A 521 -15.95 22.05 13.08
C VAL A 521 -15.18 22.46 14.34
N MET A 522 -14.91 23.76 14.50
CA MET A 522 -14.23 24.29 15.68
C MET A 522 -15.03 24.05 16.96
N SER A 523 -16.37 24.05 16.89
CA SER A 523 -17.22 23.79 18.06
C SER A 523 -17.07 22.37 18.61
N ALA A 524 -16.80 21.38 17.75
CA ALA A 524 -16.54 20.00 18.15
C ALA A 524 -15.18 19.85 18.86
N ILE A 525 -14.20 20.69 18.49
CA ILE A 525 -12.82 20.59 18.99
C ILE A 525 -12.61 21.45 20.24
N ALA A 526 -13.04 22.71 20.21
CA ALA A 526 -12.74 23.73 21.23
C ALA A 526 -13.98 24.23 22.01
N GLY A 527 -15.16 23.68 21.75
CA GLY A 527 -16.42 24.05 22.41
C GLY A 527 -17.10 25.30 21.84
N GLY A 528 -18.39 25.48 22.12
CA GLY A 528 -19.20 26.56 21.54
C GLY A 528 -18.82 27.98 21.98
N GLU A 529 -18.28 28.14 23.19
CA GLU A 529 -17.89 29.45 23.74
C GLU A 529 -16.73 30.07 22.98
N THR A 530 -15.70 29.28 22.66
CA THR A 530 -14.53 29.75 21.90
C THR A 530 -14.93 30.14 20.48
N VAL A 531 -15.83 29.39 19.86
CA VAL A 531 -16.39 29.71 18.54
C VAL A 531 -17.16 31.04 18.57
N ALA A 532 -17.99 31.27 19.58
CA ALA A 532 -18.76 32.51 19.69
C ALA A 532 -17.84 33.73 19.77
N VAL A 533 -16.74 33.66 20.53
CA VAL A 533 -15.73 34.72 20.62
C VAL A 533 -15.06 34.95 19.27
N VAL A 534 -14.60 33.89 18.59
CA VAL A 534 -13.92 34.01 17.30
C VAL A 534 -14.83 34.59 16.21
N VAL A 535 -16.09 34.12 16.14
CA VAL A 535 -17.07 34.64 15.19
C VAL A 535 -17.40 36.10 15.50
N ALA A 536 -17.56 36.47 16.77
CA ALA A 536 -17.76 37.86 17.16
C ALA A 536 -16.59 38.75 16.73
N LEU A 537 -15.35 38.32 16.97
CA LEU A 537 -14.16 39.05 16.54
C LEU A 537 -14.07 39.16 15.00
N ALA A 538 -14.38 38.10 14.27
CA ALA A 538 -14.39 38.10 12.81
C ALA A 538 -15.45 39.06 12.24
N VAL A 539 -16.66 39.07 12.81
CA VAL A 539 -17.75 39.98 12.44
C VAL A 539 -17.38 41.42 12.77
N LEU A 540 -16.83 41.68 13.96
CA LEU A 540 -16.35 43.02 14.35
C LEU A 540 -15.26 43.51 13.39
N ALA A 541 -14.29 42.66 13.06
CA ALA A 541 -13.22 42.99 12.11
C ALA A 541 -13.75 43.31 10.70
N ALA A 542 -14.87 42.71 10.29
CA ALA A 542 -15.52 42.99 9.02
C ALA A 542 -16.42 44.25 9.04
N VAL A 543 -17.09 44.53 10.17
CA VAL A 543 -18.08 45.62 10.30
C VAL A 543 -17.44 46.96 10.63
N ILE A 544 -16.39 47.01 11.48
CA ILE A 544 -15.70 48.25 11.88
C ILE A 544 -15.17 49.05 10.67
N PRO A 545 -14.57 48.44 9.64
CA PRO A 545 -14.14 49.17 8.43
C PRO A 545 -15.33 49.62 7.56
N ALA A 546 -16.41 48.84 7.53
CA ALA A 546 -17.60 49.13 6.74
C ALA A 546 -18.35 50.36 7.25
N THR A 547 -18.42 50.54 8.57
CA THR A 547 -19.08 51.70 9.19
C THR A 547 -18.37 53.02 8.89
N LYS A 548 -17.03 53.02 8.75
CA LYS A 548 -16.25 54.20 8.31
C LYS A 548 -16.56 54.64 6.87
N ARG A 549 -16.93 53.71 5.99
CA ARG A 549 -17.33 54.02 4.60
C ARG A 549 -18.75 54.62 4.52
N LEU A 550 -19.60 54.29 5.50
CA LEU A 550 -21.01 54.67 5.61
C LEU A 550 -21.25 55.93 6.47
N GLU A 551 -20.20 56.52 7.06
CA GLU A 551 -20.24 57.70 7.93
C GLU A 551 -20.84 58.95 7.23
N THR A 552 -20.85 58.97 5.90
CA THR A 552 -21.45 60.02 5.05
C THR A 552 -22.96 59.89 4.83
N SER A 553 -23.61 58.79 5.26
CA SER A 553 -25.04 58.51 5.06
C SER A 553 -25.81 58.37 6.39
N ARG A 554 -27.02 58.94 6.50
CA ARG A 554 -27.90 58.81 7.70
C ARG A 554 -28.21 57.35 8.06
N LEU A 555 -28.21 56.46 7.08
CA LEU A 555 -28.48 55.03 7.25
C LEU A 555 -27.31 54.30 7.95
N GLY A 556 -26.08 54.75 7.73
CA GLY A 556 -24.87 54.21 8.37
C GLY A 556 -24.82 54.42 9.88
N ARG A 557 -25.34 55.57 10.35
CA ARG A 557 -25.43 55.90 11.78
C ARG A 557 -26.48 55.08 12.54
N MET A 558 -27.55 54.65 11.86
CA MET A 558 -28.57 53.78 12.48
C MET A 558 -28.23 52.29 12.38
N ALA A 559 -27.44 51.87 11.38
CA ALA A 559 -27.04 50.48 11.19
C ALA A 559 -25.96 49.99 12.17
N MET A 560 -25.18 50.91 12.76
CA MET A 560 -24.09 50.61 13.70
C MET A 560 -24.56 49.93 15.00
N PRO A 561 -25.54 50.45 15.76
CA PRO A 561 -26.03 49.76 16.95
C PRO A 561 -26.75 48.45 16.61
N LEU A 562 -27.43 48.38 15.46
CA LEU A 562 -28.16 47.18 15.02
C LEU A 562 -27.23 46.03 14.64
N SER A 563 -26.11 46.30 13.98
CA SER A 563 -25.11 45.29 13.60
C SER A 563 -24.28 44.81 14.79
N VAL A 564 -23.95 45.71 15.72
CA VAL A 564 -23.36 45.34 17.03
C VAL A 564 -24.36 44.52 17.85
N PHE A 565 -25.64 44.90 17.87
CA PHE A 565 -26.70 44.14 18.54
C PHE A 565 -26.94 42.77 17.91
N LEU A 566 -26.94 42.64 16.58
CA LEU A 566 -27.03 41.35 15.89
C LEU A 566 -25.79 40.46 16.12
N GLY A 567 -24.60 41.06 16.18
CA GLY A 567 -23.37 40.36 16.55
C GLY A 567 -23.42 39.84 17.99
N ILE A 568 -23.92 40.64 18.93
CA ILE A 568 -24.11 40.23 20.34
C ILE A 568 -25.26 39.22 20.47
N ALA A 569 -26.35 39.37 19.73
CA ALA A 569 -27.47 38.42 19.71
C ALA A 569 -27.07 37.06 19.12
N ALA A 570 -26.17 37.03 18.13
CA ALA A 570 -25.59 35.80 17.58
C ALA A 570 -24.64 35.10 18.57
N VAL A 571 -24.04 35.84 19.51
CA VAL A 571 -23.23 35.31 20.62
C VAL A 571 -24.11 34.72 21.73
N ILE A 572 -25.30 35.29 21.97
CA ILE A 572 -26.21 34.87 23.06
C ILE A 572 -27.19 33.76 22.63
N ALA A 573 -27.61 33.74 21.36
CA ALA A 573 -28.58 32.76 20.85
C ALA A 573 -28.17 31.27 21.01
N PRO A 574 -26.89 30.86 20.94
CA PRO A 574 -26.49 29.48 21.19
C PRO A 574 -26.39 29.14 22.69
N VAL A 575 -26.23 30.15 23.55
CA VAL A 575 -26.08 29.99 25.01
C VAL A 575 -27.44 29.78 25.71
N VAL A 576 -28.55 30.12 25.04
CA VAL A 576 -29.92 29.97 25.56
C VAL A 576 -30.64 28.72 25.00
N ARG A 577 -30.01 27.96 24.10
CA ARG A 577 -30.54 26.65 23.70
C ARG A 577 -29.87 25.56 24.52
N ASP A 578 -30.53 25.21 25.61
CA ASP A 578 -30.41 23.89 26.21
C ASP A 578 -30.46 22.83 25.10
N SER A 579 -29.40 22.03 25.04
CA SER A 579 -29.34 20.80 24.27
C SER A 579 -30.35 19.81 24.86
N GLY A 580 -31.63 19.98 24.54
CA GLY A 580 -32.57 18.87 24.58
C GLY A 580 -32.11 17.81 23.58
N PRO A 581 -32.13 16.51 23.93
CA PRO A 581 -31.78 15.46 22.99
C PRO A 581 -32.83 15.46 21.89
N THR A 582 -32.51 16.03 20.73
CA THR A 582 -33.33 15.86 19.53
C THR A 582 -33.11 14.42 19.07
N ALA A 583 -33.92 13.52 19.63
CA ALA A 583 -34.06 12.16 19.17
C ALA A 583 -34.61 12.19 17.74
N GLN A 584 -33.71 12.21 16.76
CA GLN A 584 -34.05 11.90 15.39
C GLN A 584 -34.02 10.37 15.24
N LYS A 585 -35.08 9.72 15.73
CA LYS A 585 -35.36 8.30 15.49
C LYS A 585 -35.91 8.11 14.09
N THR A 586 -35.04 7.74 13.15
CA THR A 586 -35.37 6.91 11.95
C THR A 586 -34.09 6.34 11.31
N ALA A 587 -33.09 6.01 12.11
CA ALA A 587 -31.98 5.16 11.68
C ALA A 587 -31.89 4.02 12.70
N VAL A 588 -31.67 2.79 12.21
CA VAL A 588 -31.28 1.66 13.06
C VAL A 588 -30.06 2.12 13.85
N ASP A 589 -30.12 2.05 15.19
CA ASP A 589 -28.99 2.43 16.02
C ASP A 589 -27.91 1.35 15.88
N ILE A 590 -26.89 1.65 15.06
CA ILE A 590 -25.77 0.74 14.73
C ILE A 590 -24.96 0.35 15.99
N GLY A 591 -25.18 1.00 17.14
CA GLY A 591 -24.56 0.59 18.41
C GLY A 591 -23.03 0.68 18.39
N TRP A 592 -22.49 1.76 17.81
CA TRP A 592 -21.05 1.96 17.60
C TRP A 592 -20.25 1.75 18.89
N ALA A 593 -19.36 0.76 18.89
CA ALA A 593 -18.40 0.52 19.94
C ALA A 593 -17.23 1.51 19.86
N GLN A 594 -16.63 1.80 21.01
CA GLN A 594 -15.40 2.58 21.07
C GLN A 594 -14.27 1.81 20.40
N PHE A 595 -13.44 2.50 19.63
CA PHE A 595 -12.29 1.89 18.96
C PHE A 595 -11.27 1.35 19.98
N ASP A 596 -10.99 0.06 19.88
CA ASP A 596 -9.96 -0.65 20.63
C ASP A 596 -9.38 -1.75 19.74
N THR A 597 -8.14 -1.56 19.31
CA THR A 597 -7.43 -2.48 18.42
C THR A 597 -7.27 -3.88 19.02
N SER A 598 -7.14 -3.98 20.35
CA SER A 598 -6.96 -5.26 21.04
C SER A 598 -8.26 -6.09 21.10
N ALA A 599 -9.41 -5.40 21.10
CA ALA A 599 -10.72 -6.04 21.10
C ALA A 599 -11.10 -6.63 19.75
N ILE A 600 -10.49 -6.18 18.65
CA ILE A 600 -10.78 -6.67 17.29
C ILE A 600 -10.49 -8.17 17.20
N ALA A 601 -9.27 -8.59 17.58
CA ALA A 601 -8.87 -10.00 17.52
C ALA A 601 -9.76 -10.90 18.40
N ARG A 602 -10.21 -10.39 19.56
CA ARG A 602 -11.13 -11.10 20.45
C ARG A 602 -12.52 -11.27 19.82
N HIS A 603 -13.05 -10.25 19.17
CA HIS A 603 -14.35 -10.37 18.51
C HIS A 603 -14.30 -11.27 17.27
N VAL A 604 -13.20 -11.25 16.53
CA VAL A 604 -12.98 -12.15 15.40
C VAL A 604 -12.89 -13.60 15.86
N SER A 605 -12.20 -13.91 16.96
CA SER A 605 -12.12 -15.26 17.51
C SER A 605 -13.45 -15.75 18.13
N GLU A 606 -14.33 -14.84 18.54
CA GLU A 606 -15.72 -15.13 18.92
C GLU A 606 -16.63 -15.42 17.69
N GLY A 607 -16.09 -15.37 16.47
CA GLY A 607 -16.83 -15.61 15.23
C GLY A 607 -17.59 -14.39 14.69
N LYS A 608 -17.31 -13.19 15.23
CA LYS A 608 -17.98 -11.95 14.80
C LYS A 608 -17.19 -11.24 13.70
N VAL A 609 -17.89 -10.49 12.87
CA VAL A 609 -17.29 -9.59 11.88
C VAL A 609 -17.21 -8.19 12.47
N VAL A 610 -16.04 -7.56 12.40
CA VAL A 610 -15.78 -6.23 12.98
C VAL A 610 -15.60 -5.21 11.85
N PHE A 611 -16.45 -4.19 11.80
CA PHE A 611 -16.31 -3.07 10.89
C PHE A 611 -15.68 -1.89 11.62
N VAL A 612 -14.53 -1.39 11.16
CA VAL A 612 -13.86 -0.24 11.76
C VAL A 612 -13.99 0.97 10.83
N ASP A 613 -14.64 2.04 11.32
CA ASP A 613 -14.76 3.35 10.67
C ASP A 613 -13.78 4.34 11.30
N VAL A 614 -12.68 4.65 10.60
CA VAL A 614 -11.76 5.73 11.00
C VAL A 614 -12.21 7.03 10.34
N THR A 615 -12.68 7.96 11.17
CA THR A 615 -13.50 9.10 10.74
C THR A 615 -13.15 10.38 11.48
N ALA A 616 -13.66 11.52 11.00
CA ALA A 616 -13.59 12.80 11.71
C ALA A 616 -14.70 13.76 11.25
N ASP A 617 -15.05 14.72 12.11
CA ASP A 617 -16.05 15.75 11.80
C ASP A 617 -15.57 16.77 10.76
N TRP A 618 -14.27 17.04 10.73
CA TRP A 618 -13.65 17.94 9.74
C TRP A 618 -13.42 17.26 8.37
N CYS A 619 -13.57 15.93 8.29
CA CYS A 619 -13.33 15.16 7.09
C CYS A 619 -14.61 15.07 6.23
N ILE A 620 -14.67 15.85 5.15
CA ILE A 620 -15.88 15.93 4.30
C ILE A 620 -16.21 14.59 3.62
N THR A 621 -15.20 13.87 3.15
CA THR A 621 -15.37 12.55 2.53
C THR A 621 -15.88 11.53 3.55
N CYS A 622 -15.43 11.61 4.80
CA CYS A 622 -15.92 10.77 5.89
C CYS A 622 -17.42 11.04 6.14
N GLN A 623 -17.84 12.30 6.18
CA GLN A 623 -19.24 12.68 6.36
C GLN A 623 -20.11 12.26 5.16
N PHE A 624 -19.54 12.27 3.94
CA PHE A 624 -20.21 11.75 2.75
C PHE A 624 -20.45 10.24 2.86
N ASN A 625 -19.40 9.45 3.12
CA ASN A 625 -19.50 8.00 3.31
C ASN A 625 -20.49 7.64 4.43
N LYS A 626 -20.43 8.36 5.55
CA LYS A 626 -21.33 8.18 6.69
C LYS A 626 -22.79 8.34 6.30
N LYS A 627 -23.15 9.46 5.66
CA LYS A 627 -24.55 9.75 5.30
C LYS A 627 -25.06 8.95 4.10
N ARG A 628 -24.20 8.60 3.15
CA ARG A 628 -24.60 7.96 1.89
C ARG A 628 -24.50 6.44 1.91
N VAL A 629 -23.65 5.87 2.75
CA VAL A 629 -23.39 4.43 2.77
C VAL A 629 -23.64 3.89 4.18
N LEU A 630 -22.91 4.34 5.19
CA LEU A 630 -22.93 3.69 6.51
C LEU A 630 -24.26 3.85 7.26
N GLN A 631 -24.95 4.98 7.08
CA GLN A 631 -26.25 5.27 7.69
C GLN A 631 -27.42 5.08 6.71
N ALA A 632 -27.17 4.49 5.54
CA ALA A 632 -28.17 4.32 4.49
C ALA A 632 -28.43 2.84 4.20
N GLY A 633 -29.69 2.54 3.86
CA GLY A 633 -30.10 1.27 3.24
C GLY A 633 -29.63 0.01 3.96
N ALA A 634 -29.21 -0.98 3.15
CA ALA A 634 -28.83 -2.31 3.60
C ALA A 634 -27.56 -2.35 4.47
N VAL A 635 -26.65 -1.39 4.29
CA VAL A 635 -25.40 -1.33 5.06
C VAL A 635 -25.69 -0.95 6.51
N SER A 636 -26.59 0.01 6.76
CA SER A 636 -26.97 0.38 8.13
C SER A 636 -27.65 -0.76 8.89
N GLU A 637 -28.46 -1.58 8.20
CA GLU A 637 -29.07 -2.77 8.79
C GLU A 637 -28.03 -3.85 9.08
N LEU A 638 -27.10 -4.08 8.14
CA LEU A 638 -26.03 -5.05 8.28
C LEU A 638 -25.12 -4.72 9.45
N LEU A 639 -24.68 -3.46 9.58
CA LEU A 639 -23.80 -3.04 10.67
C LEU A 639 -24.48 -3.15 12.05
N GLY A 640 -25.81 -3.11 12.11
CA GLY A 640 -26.59 -3.31 13.33
C GLY A 640 -27.05 -4.76 13.56
N ALA A 641 -26.65 -5.72 12.72
CA ALA A 641 -27.09 -7.10 12.81
C ALA A 641 -26.36 -7.90 13.90
N ASP A 642 -27.04 -8.93 14.43
CA ASP A 642 -26.43 -9.86 15.39
C ASP A 642 -25.27 -10.61 14.73
N GLY A 643 -24.07 -10.49 15.32
CA GLY A 643 -22.82 -11.05 14.78
C GLY A 643 -21.88 -10.02 14.14
N MET A 644 -22.32 -8.77 13.99
CA MET A 644 -21.49 -7.64 13.59
C MET A 644 -21.09 -6.78 14.79
N VAL A 645 -19.87 -6.24 14.76
CA VAL A 645 -19.39 -5.24 15.72
C VAL A 645 -18.90 -4.04 14.93
N ALA A 646 -19.65 -2.94 14.96
CA ALA A 646 -19.23 -1.69 14.36
C ALA A 646 -18.41 -0.86 15.37
N MET A 647 -17.14 -0.60 15.09
CA MET A 647 -16.25 0.22 15.90
C MET A 647 -15.97 1.55 15.21
N ARG A 648 -15.98 2.66 15.97
CA ARG A 648 -15.63 3.99 15.45
C ARG A 648 -14.36 4.52 16.07
N ALA A 649 -13.37 4.80 15.22
CA ALA A 649 -12.17 5.53 15.57
C ALA A 649 -12.35 7.01 15.19
N ASP A 650 -12.78 7.84 16.15
CA ASP A 650 -12.98 9.27 15.92
C ASP A 650 -11.66 10.04 16.07
N TRP A 651 -11.10 10.47 14.94
CA TRP A 651 -9.87 11.26 14.82
C TRP A 651 -10.15 12.77 14.66
N THR A 652 -11.29 13.24 15.15
CA THR A 652 -11.58 14.69 15.25
C THR A 652 -10.58 15.39 16.17
N ARG A 653 -10.06 14.69 17.17
CA ARG A 653 -8.99 15.15 18.07
C ARG A 653 -7.73 14.30 17.87
N PRO A 654 -6.53 14.85 18.14
CA PRO A 654 -5.29 14.09 18.03
C PRO A 654 -5.33 12.84 18.92
N ASN A 655 -5.03 11.69 18.34
CA ASN A 655 -4.97 10.40 19.04
C ASN A 655 -3.87 9.54 18.39
N SER A 656 -2.86 9.15 19.16
CA SER A 656 -1.72 8.36 18.68
C SER A 656 -2.12 6.93 18.33
N ALA A 657 -3.04 6.30 19.08
CA ALA A 657 -3.48 4.94 18.80
C ALA A 657 -4.16 4.82 17.42
N ILE A 658 -4.91 5.85 17.00
CA ILE A 658 -5.52 5.91 15.67
C ILE A 658 -4.44 6.16 14.60
N ALA A 659 -3.45 7.00 14.89
CA ALA A 659 -2.35 7.28 13.97
C ALA A 659 -1.50 6.02 13.71
N ASP A 660 -1.15 5.28 14.77
CA ASP A 660 -0.38 4.03 14.69
C ASP A 660 -1.17 2.95 13.94
N PHE A 661 -2.48 2.88 14.15
CA PHE A 661 -3.37 1.98 13.41
C PHE A 661 -3.44 2.32 11.91
N LEU A 662 -3.51 3.60 11.54
CA LEU A 662 -3.46 3.98 10.13
C LEU A 662 -2.09 3.64 9.51
N ALA A 663 -1.00 3.87 10.26
CA ALA A 663 0.36 3.57 9.83
C ALA A 663 0.60 2.08 9.59
N SER A 664 -0.02 1.19 10.39
CA SER A 664 0.10 -0.27 10.18
C SER A 664 -0.48 -0.73 8.83
N PHE A 665 -1.40 0.04 8.24
CA PHE A 665 -1.93 -0.17 6.89
C PHE A 665 -1.24 0.65 5.81
N GLY A 666 -0.12 1.32 6.14
CA GLY A 666 0.58 2.22 5.22
C GLY A 666 -0.23 3.46 4.85
N ARG A 667 -1.19 3.87 5.70
CA ARG A 667 -2.09 5.01 5.47
C ARG A 667 -1.74 6.17 6.40
N TYR A 668 -1.81 7.38 5.85
CA TYR A 668 -1.46 8.64 6.54
C TYR A 668 -2.58 9.69 6.44
N GLY A 669 -3.82 9.23 6.24
CA GLY A 669 -4.98 10.09 6.07
C GLY A 669 -6.29 9.33 6.28
N ILE A 670 -7.37 10.10 6.42
CA ILE A 670 -8.75 9.60 6.54
C ILE A 670 -9.58 10.11 5.35
N PRO A 671 -10.65 9.42 4.94
CA PRO A 671 -11.28 8.24 5.57
C PRO A 671 -10.49 6.94 5.40
N PHE A 672 -10.58 6.07 6.40
CA PHE A 672 -10.11 4.69 6.30
C PHE A 672 -11.14 3.76 6.92
N ASN A 673 -11.53 2.72 6.18
CA ASN A 673 -12.49 1.73 6.64
C ASN A 673 -11.89 0.35 6.39
N VAL A 674 -12.10 -0.56 7.34
CA VAL A 674 -11.59 -1.93 7.25
C VAL A 674 -12.58 -2.90 7.89
N VAL A 675 -12.72 -4.07 7.27
CA VAL A 675 -13.61 -5.15 7.72
C VAL A 675 -12.78 -6.34 8.16
N TYR A 676 -12.91 -6.76 9.41
CA TYR A 676 -12.31 -7.98 9.94
C TYR A 676 -13.36 -9.07 10.13
N GLY A 677 -12.97 -10.31 10.07
CA GLY A 677 -13.84 -11.43 10.42
C GLY A 677 -13.10 -12.76 10.36
N PRO A 678 -13.77 -13.89 10.66
CA PRO A 678 -13.14 -15.22 10.62
C PRO A 678 -12.54 -15.57 9.25
N GLY A 679 -13.09 -15.03 8.16
CA GLY A 679 -12.55 -15.19 6.80
C GLY A 679 -11.50 -14.16 6.41
N ALA A 680 -11.22 -13.18 7.28
CA ALA A 680 -10.32 -12.07 7.02
C ALA A 680 -9.74 -11.51 8.34
N GLU A 681 -8.92 -12.31 9.04
CA GLU A 681 -8.35 -11.93 10.34
C GLU A 681 -7.40 -10.73 10.25
N GLN A 682 -6.77 -10.50 9.10
CA GLN A 682 -5.87 -9.37 8.85
C GLN A 682 -6.62 -8.09 8.41
N GLY A 683 -7.94 -8.18 8.17
CA GLY A 683 -8.78 -7.07 7.76
C GLY A 683 -8.73 -6.79 6.25
N ILE A 684 -9.89 -6.51 5.66
CA ILE A 684 -10.05 -6.10 4.27
C ILE A 684 -10.16 -4.58 4.23
N PRO A 685 -9.12 -3.85 3.77
CA PRO A 685 -9.19 -2.40 3.65
C PRO A 685 -10.13 -2.01 2.51
N LEU A 686 -11.01 -1.05 2.77
CA LEU A 686 -11.98 -0.55 1.81
C LEU A 686 -11.48 0.72 1.09
N PRO A 687 -12.03 1.03 -0.10
CA PRO A 687 -11.76 2.29 -0.78
C PRO A 687 -12.09 3.52 0.07
N GLU A 688 -11.41 4.64 -0.18
CA GLU A 688 -11.64 5.90 0.54
C GLU A 688 -13.04 6.47 0.30
N LEU A 689 -13.58 6.29 -0.91
CA LEU A 689 -14.98 6.58 -1.22
C LEU A 689 -15.75 5.27 -1.19
N LEU A 690 -16.61 5.10 -0.20
CA LEU A 690 -17.34 3.85 -0.02
C LEU A 690 -18.48 3.74 -1.03
N SER A 691 -18.73 2.52 -1.49
CA SER A 691 -19.97 2.12 -2.13
C SER A 691 -20.67 1.03 -1.31
N GLU A 692 -21.99 0.92 -1.43
CA GLU A 692 -22.75 -0.13 -0.75
C GLU A 692 -22.25 -1.52 -1.13
N SER A 693 -21.95 -1.76 -2.42
CA SER A 693 -21.44 -3.03 -2.90
C SER A 693 -20.09 -3.42 -2.29
N ASP A 694 -19.17 -2.46 -2.13
CA ASP A 694 -17.84 -2.75 -1.57
C ASP A 694 -17.94 -3.19 -0.10
N VAL A 695 -18.80 -2.53 0.67
CA VAL A 695 -19.01 -2.87 2.09
C VAL A 695 -19.69 -4.23 2.22
N LEU A 696 -20.74 -4.49 1.44
CA LEU A 696 -21.45 -5.77 1.46
C LEU A 696 -20.53 -6.93 1.07
N ALA A 697 -19.77 -6.79 -0.02
CA ALA A 697 -18.86 -7.83 -0.50
C ALA A 697 -17.72 -8.11 0.50
N ALA A 698 -17.17 -7.06 1.12
CA ALA A 698 -16.12 -7.22 2.13
C ALA A 698 -16.65 -7.91 3.40
N VAL A 699 -17.87 -7.56 3.85
CA VAL A 699 -18.50 -8.23 5.00
C VAL A 699 -18.82 -9.69 4.68
N GLU A 700 -19.33 -9.99 3.49
CA GLU A 700 -19.61 -11.37 3.07
C GLU A 700 -18.35 -12.24 3.04
N THR A 701 -17.26 -11.69 2.50
CA THR A 701 -15.94 -12.33 2.48
C THR A 701 -15.41 -12.55 3.89
N ALA A 702 -15.48 -11.53 4.75
CA ALA A 702 -15.02 -11.62 6.13
C ALA A 702 -15.86 -12.59 6.99
N ALA A 703 -17.13 -12.79 6.67
CA ALA A 703 -18.06 -13.67 7.37
C ALA A 703 -17.94 -15.16 7.03
N GLN A 704 -17.09 -15.56 6.06
CA GLN A 704 -17.06 -16.92 5.50
C GLN A 704 -18.45 -17.42 5.03
N GLY A 705 -19.28 -16.54 4.43
CA GLY A 705 -20.62 -16.88 3.92
C GLY A 705 -21.70 -17.16 4.98
N SER A 706 -21.42 -16.99 6.28
CA SER A 706 -22.33 -17.40 7.36
C SER A 706 -23.40 -16.37 7.77
N VAL A 707 -23.20 -15.08 7.51
CA VAL A 707 -24.07 -14.01 8.04
C VAL A 707 -25.33 -13.76 7.18
N LEU A 708 -25.29 -14.04 5.87
CA LEU A 708 -26.46 -13.87 4.99
C LEU A 708 -27.33 -15.13 4.85
N ALA A 709 -26.85 -16.30 5.30
CA ALA A 709 -27.58 -17.56 5.23
C ALA A 709 -28.66 -17.74 6.31
N ARG A 710 -28.86 -16.74 7.19
CA ARG A 710 -29.98 -16.68 8.15
C ARG A 710 -30.99 -15.58 7.79
N ARG A 711 -31.32 -15.44 6.50
CA ARG A 711 -32.56 -14.78 6.06
C ARG A 711 -33.52 -15.80 5.48
#